data_AF-A0A433JIG0-F1
#
_entry.id   AF-A0A433JIG0-F1
#
_cell.length_a   1.000
_cell.length_b   1.000
_cell.length_c   1.000
_cell.angle_alpha   90.00
_cell.angle_beta   90.00
_cell.angle_gamma   90.00
#
_symmetry.space_group_name_H-M   'P 1'
#
loop_
_entity.id
_entity.type
_entity.pdbx_description
1 polymer ?
#
loop_
_entity_poly.entity_id
_entity_poly.type
_entity_poly.pdbx_seq_one_letter_code
_entity_poly.pdbx_strand_id
1 'polypeptide(L)'
;MTTATRDQIIIFDTTLRDGEQAPGATMTLNQKIEIASALDCMGVDVIEAGFAAASSGDFQCIEQISQVVKSASVCSLARAKIADITAAGAAIKLALKPRIHTFISTSDLHLKYQFKITPDEALAAIESSVRSARNLCDDVEWSAMDATRSNIDFLARAVEIAINTGARTINIPDTVGYTTPQEYSDLIKALKNKVPNIDKAILSVHCHNDLGLAVANSIAAISAGARQVECTINGIGERAGNAAMEEIIMAIKTRPDQFPVVMNVDPTHIAAVSELVSKASGFIVQKNKAIVGENAFAHESGIHQDGMLKCRETYEIMTPESVGFSGSKLSMGKHSGRAAFRNKLAALNIHVKEDVFAELFKQFKQIGDIQKEISDEDIIALVEGKTSIMQDTICPEKGVIWMDGQFIPWNDAQVPILTHGLHYASAVFEGERAYNGKVFKLHEHNERLHASASILGFTIPYSVAELNSITEELIRRNNLQDAYVRPIAWCGNETMSVASHSCTVHIAIVAWPWKSYFSDENSKTSGLKLMWADWIRPSPSTAPVTAKAAGLYMIGSLSKNKAEQAGFHDALMLDYRGFVAECTGANFFMVKNGVIHTPIADCFLNGITRQTVIAIAKNHHIPVIERHIHPHEVADADEIFITGSAVEVAAVSQIGNHFFEVGAITQAITSAYNKLVRGDDE
;
A
#
# COMPACT_ATOMS: atom_id res chain seq x y z
N MET A 1 35.11 29.73 -24.30
CA MET A 1 35.89 28.60 -23.77
C MET A 1 35.60 27.39 -24.65
N THR A 2 36.65 26.75 -25.16
CA THR A 2 36.61 25.62 -26.09
C THR A 2 35.72 24.49 -25.58
N THR A 3 34.76 24.06 -26.41
CA THR A 3 33.93 22.87 -26.21
C THR A 3 34.82 21.63 -26.24
N ALA A 4 35.42 21.28 -25.10
CA ALA A 4 35.97 19.95 -24.88
C ALA A 4 34.80 18.96 -24.98
N THR A 5 34.91 17.97 -25.87
CA THR A 5 34.00 16.84 -25.96
C THR A 5 33.98 16.14 -24.60
N ARG A 6 32.83 16.19 -23.90
CA ARG A 6 32.66 15.51 -22.60
C ARG A 6 32.66 14.00 -22.82
N ASP A 7 33.40 13.26 -21.99
CA ASP A 7 33.43 11.79 -22.01
C ASP A 7 32.06 11.22 -21.59
N GLN A 8 31.64 10.10 -22.18
CA GLN A 8 30.40 9.42 -21.81
C GLN A 8 30.61 8.47 -20.62
N ILE A 9 29.66 8.43 -19.68
CA ILE A 9 29.50 7.37 -18.67
C ILE A 9 28.38 6.44 -19.11
N ILE A 10 28.66 5.14 -19.08
CA ILE A 10 27.71 4.06 -19.34
C ILE A 10 27.02 3.69 -18.02
N ILE A 11 25.69 3.78 -17.99
CA ILE A 11 24.87 3.29 -16.87
C ILE A 11 24.46 1.85 -17.15
N PHE A 12 24.92 0.94 -16.30
CA PHE A 12 24.60 -0.47 -16.36
C PHE A 12 23.63 -0.82 -15.22
N ASP A 13 22.42 -1.23 -15.57
CA ASP A 13 21.41 -1.71 -14.61
C ASP A 13 21.59 -3.20 -14.30
N THR A 14 21.62 -3.54 -13.02
CA THR A 14 21.57 -4.93 -12.51
C THR A 14 20.30 -5.21 -11.70
N THR A 15 19.26 -4.37 -11.80
CA THR A 15 18.03 -4.50 -11.00
C THR A 15 17.34 -5.84 -11.21
N LEU A 16 17.28 -6.31 -12.46
CA LEU A 16 16.60 -7.56 -12.84
C LEU A 16 17.39 -8.84 -12.53
N ARG A 17 18.65 -8.71 -12.08
CA ARG A 17 19.52 -9.83 -11.72
C ARG A 17 20.00 -9.72 -10.28
N ASP A 18 20.87 -8.77 -9.99
CA ASP A 18 21.45 -8.61 -8.65
C ASP A 18 20.44 -8.04 -7.67
N GLY A 19 19.59 -7.11 -8.14
CA GLY A 19 18.48 -6.57 -7.37
C GLY A 19 17.49 -7.63 -6.90
N GLU A 20 17.10 -8.53 -7.81
CA GLU A 20 16.18 -9.62 -7.52
C GLU A 20 16.73 -10.65 -6.51
N GLN A 21 18.06 -10.79 -6.40
CA GLN A 21 18.69 -11.70 -5.45
C GLN A 21 18.49 -11.28 -3.98
N ALA A 22 17.98 -10.07 -3.73
CA ALA A 22 17.59 -9.66 -2.39
C ALA A 22 16.47 -10.59 -1.85
N PRO A 23 16.61 -11.13 -0.61
CA PRO A 23 15.60 -12.02 -0.05
C PRO A 23 14.20 -11.36 0.00
N GLY A 24 13.24 -11.95 -0.73
CA GLY A 24 11.87 -11.45 -0.82
C GLY A 24 11.59 -10.53 -2.02
N ALA A 25 12.60 -10.20 -2.84
CA ALA A 25 12.48 -9.31 -4.00
C ALA A 25 12.20 -10.02 -5.33
N THR A 26 11.76 -11.28 -5.32
CA THR A 26 11.53 -12.09 -6.52
C THR A 26 10.47 -11.49 -7.43
N MET A 27 10.75 -11.40 -8.73
CA MET A 27 9.87 -10.78 -9.72
C MET A 27 9.32 -11.80 -10.71
N THR A 28 8.07 -11.62 -11.11
CA THR A 28 7.48 -12.40 -12.20
C THR A 28 8.03 -11.96 -13.55
N LEU A 29 7.94 -12.84 -14.56
CA LEU A 29 8.37 -12.54 -15.93
C LEU A 29 7.77 -11.23 -16.47
N ASN A 30 6.46 -11.00 -16.26
CA ASN A 30 5.79 -9.81 -16.75
C ASN A 30 6.32 -8.54 -16.08
N GLN A 31 6.56 -8.57 -14.76
CA GLN A 31 7.15 -7.45 -14.03
C GLN A 31 8.56 -7.14 -14.54
N LYS A 32 9.39 -8.17 -14.79
CA LYS A 32 10.73 -7.97 -15.35
C LYS A 32 10.70 -7.34 -16.74
N ILE A 33 9.78 -7.75 -17.61
CA ILE A 33 9.60 -7.17 -18.95
C ILE A 33 9.17 -5.70 -18.86
N GLU A 34 8.25 -5.37 -17.95
CA GLU A 34 7.78 -4.01 -17.72
C GLU A 34 8.92 -3.10 -17.24
N ILE A 35 9.69 -3.56 -16.25
CA ILE A 35 10.87 -2.84 -15.74
C ILE A 35 11.93 -2.68 -16.83
N ALA A 36 12.26 -3.74 -17.58
CA ALA A 36 13.23 -3.66 -18.67
C ALA A 36 12.81 -2.64 -19.74
N SER A 37 11.52 -2.58 -20.07
CA SER A 37 10.98 -1.61 -21.03
C SER A 37 11.07 -0.18 -20.50
N ALA A 38 10.80 0.01 -19.21
CA ALA A 38 10.90 1.32 -18.57
C ALA A 38 12.36 1.81 -18.48
N LEU A 39 13.30 0.92 -18.16
CA LEU A 39 14.74 1.21 -18.16
C LEU A 39 15.27 1.55 -19.58
N ASP A 40 14.82 0.83 -20.60
CA ASP A 40 15.15 1.12 -22.01
C ASP A 40 14.61 2.49 -22.45
N CYS A 41 13.37 2.82 -22.07
CA CYS A 41 12.75 4.12 -22.32
C CYS A 41 13.47 5.26 -21.59
N MET A 42 13.90 5.00 -20.35
CA MET A 42 14.71 5.92 -19.54
C MET A 42 16.11 6.17 -20.12
N GLY A 43 16.56 5.39 -21.10
CA GLY A 43 17.85 5.57 -21.76
C GLY A 43 19.03 4.94 -21.01
N VAL A 44 18.78 3.91 -20.21
CA VAL A 44 19.83 3.07 -19.60
C VAL A 44 20.63 2.38 -20.70
N ASP A 45 21.97 2.36 -20.58
CA ASP A 45 22.84 1.88 -21.66
C ASP A 45 22.91 0.35 -21.73
N VAL A 46 22.87 -0.32 -20.56
CA VAL A 46 22.97 -1.78 -20.43
C VAL A 46 22.00 -2.28 -19.37
N ILE A 47 21.25 -3.35 -19.66
CA ILE A 47 20.33 -4.01 -18.74
C ILE A 47 20.77 -5.47 -18.58
N GLU A 48 21.21 -5.85 -17.39
CA GLU A 48 21.47 -7.26 -17.06
C GLU A 48 20.18 -7.96 -16.67
N ALA A 49 19.64 -8.69 -17.64
CA ALA A 49 18.31 -9.26 -17.59
C ALA A 49 18.19 -10.53 -16.74
N GLY A 50 19.32 -11.10 -16.29
CA GLY A 50 19.33 -12.27 -15.42
C GLY A 50 20.57 -13.15 -15.55
N PHE A 51 20.46 -14.37 -15.03
CA PHE A 51 21.48 -15.40 -15.13
C PHE A 51 20.90 -16.64 -15.83
N ALA A 52 21.13 -16.77 -17.14
CA ALA A 52 20.51 -17.80 -17.99
C ALA A 52 20.72 -19.25 -17.52
N ALA A 53 21.82 -19.55 -16.83
CA ALA A 53 22.11 -20.90 -16.33
C ALA A 53 21.58 -21.18 -14.92
N ALA A 54 20.97 -20.19 -14.26
CA ALA A 54 20.40 -20.35 -12.93
C ALA A 54 19.09 -21.17 -12.97
N SER A 55 18.21 -20.88 -13.95
CA SER A 55 16.94 -21.58 -14.12
C SER A 55 16.41 -21.46 -15.56
N SER A 56 15.46 -22.33 -15.93
CA SER A 56 14.74 -22.20 -17.21
C SER A 56 13.90 -20.91 -17.25
N GLY A 57 13.42 -20.43 -16.09
CA GLY A 57 12.70 -19.17 -15.98
C GLY A 57 13.58 -17.97 -16.31
N ASP A 58 14.82 -17.94 -15.81
CA ASP A 58 15.77 -16.87 -16.12
C ASP A 58 16.18 -16.88 -17.59
N PHE A 59 16.40 -18.06 -18.17
CA PHE A 59 16.67 -18.19 -19.61
C PHE A 59 15.53 -17.57 -20.44
N GLN A 60 14.28 -17.97 -20.15
CA GLN A 60 13.10 -17.45 -20.86
C GLN A 60 12.94 -15.95 -20.64
N CYS A 61 13.23 -15.46 -19.44
CA CYS A 61 13.14 -14.04 -19.13
C CYS A 61 14.10 -13.20 -19.97
N ILE A 62 15.37 -13.62 -20.04
CA ILE A 62 16.39 -12.95 -20.85
C ILE A 62 16.00 -12.98 -22.34
N GLU A 63 15.49 -14.11 -22.83
CA GLU A 63 15.03 -14.24 -24.22
C GLU A 63 13.87 -13.31 -24.55
N GLN A 64 12.89 -13.17 -23.65
CA GLN A 64 11.75 -12.27 -23.83
C GLN A 64 12.15 -10.79 -23.73
N ILE A 65 12.98 -10.43 -22.75
CA ILE A 65 13.52 -9.06 -22.61
C ILE A 65 14.32 -8.67 -23.86
N SER A 66 15.11 -9.60 -24.39
CA SER A 66 15.88 -9.42 -25.62
C SER A 66 15.03 -9.04 -26.83
N GLN A 67 13.75 -9.45 -26.87
CA GLN A 67 12.83 -9.10 -27.95
C GLN A 67 12.20 -7.71 -27.77
N VAL A 68 12.02 -7.26 -26.53
CA VAL A 68 11.29 -6.03 -26.20
C VAL A 68 12.22 -4.82 -26.18
N VAL A 69 13.40 -4.95 -25.58
CA VAL A 69 14.41 -3.87 -25.47
C VAL A 69 14.91 -3.48 -26.86
N LYS A 70 14.89 -2.17 -27.16
CA LYS A 70 15.23 -1.63 -28.48
C LYS A 70 16.51 -0.81 -28.49
N SER A 71 16.87 -0.17 -27.38
CA SER A 71 17.98 0.80 -27.35
C SER A 71 19.16 0.31 -26.51
N ALA A 72 18.89 -0.20 -25.31
CA ALA A 72 19.90 -0.71 -24.37
C ALA A 72 20.55 -2.00 -24.86
N SER A 73 21.75 -2.28 -24.35
CA SER A 73 22.37 -3.59 -24.49
C SER A 73 21.76 -4.56 -23.50
N VAL A 74 21.39 -5.76 -23.95
CA VAL A 74 20.82 -6.80 -23.08
C VAL A 74 21.93 -7.76 -22.68
N CYS A 75 22.19 -7.81 -21.37
CA CYS A 75 23.27 -8.60 -20.78
C CYS A 75 22.74 -9.84 -20.06
N SER A 76 23.47 -10.95 -20.19
CA SER A 76 23.27 -12.17 -19.41
C SER A 76 24.54 -12.51 -18.64
N LEU A 77 24.41 -12.70 -17.33
CA LEU A 77 25.50 -13.15 -16.47
C LEU A 77 25.77 -14.65 -16.71
N ALA A 78 27.05 -15.04 -16.70
CA ALA A 78 27.47 -16.43 -16.78
C ALA A 78 28.69 -16.70 -15.89
N ARG A 79 28.67 -17.79 -15.12
CA ARG A 79 29.89 -18.30 -14.48
C ARG A 79 30.93 -18.66 -15.54
N ALA A 80 32.21 -18.71 -15.16
CA ALA A 80 33.32 -19.16 -16.01
C ALA A 80 33.26 -20.68 -16.33
N LYS A 81 32.17 -21.14 -16.94
CA LYS A 81 31.90 -22.50 -17.40
C LYS A 81 31.33 -22.44 -18.80
N ILE A 82 31.82 -23.31 -19.70
CA ILE A 82 31.40 -23.33 -21.11
C ILE A 82 29.89 -23.51 -21.25
N ALA A 83 29.27 -24.39 -20.44
CA ALA A 83 27.83 -24.62 -20.46
C ALA A 83 27.03 -23.35 -20.12
N ASP A 84 27.42 -22.64 -19.06
CA ASP A 84 26.75 -21.40 -18.63
C ASP A 84 26.90 -20.28 -19.68
N ILE A 85 28.09 -20.14 -20.26
CA ILE A 85 28.37 -19.16 -21.32
C ILE A 85 27.58 -19.48 -22.58
N THR A 86 27.44 -20.76 -22.93
CA THR A 86 26.62 -21.21 -24.06
C THR A 86 25.15 -20.89 -23.83
N ALA A 87 24.64 -21.12 -22.61
CA ALA A 87 23.28 -20.76 -22.23
C ALA A 87 23.05 -19.24 -22.30
N ALA A 88 24.00 -18.43 -21.81
CA ALA A 88 23.93 -16.98 -21.89
C ALA A 88 23.88 -16.48 -23.34
N GLY A 89 24.77 -16.99 -24.21
CA GLY A 89 24.78 -16.64 -25.63
C GLY A 89 23.50 -17.06 -26.37
N ALA A 90 22.90 -18.19 -25.99
CA ALA A 90 21.63 -18.61 -26.55
C ALA A 90 20.45 -17.72 -26.09
N ALA A 91 20.42 -17.32 -24.81
CA ALA A 91 19.34 -16.51 -24.25
C ALA A 91 19.29 -15.08 -24.82
N ILE A 92 20.45 -14.47 -25.06
CA ILE A 92 20.55 -13.10 -25.61
C ILE A 92 20.50 -13.05 -27.15
N LYS A 93 20.31 -14.19 -27.83
CA LYS A 93 20.43 -14.30 -29.29
C LYS A 93 19.52 -13.34 -30.06
N LEU A 94 18.37 -12.98 -29.47
CA LEU A 94 17.38 -12.09 -30.08
C LEU A 94 17.63 -10.61 -29.76
N ALA A 95 18.59 -10.29 -28.89
CA ALA A 95 18.90 -8.91 -28.51
C ALA A 95 19.55 -8.17 -29.67
N LEU A 96 19.16 -6.91 -29.88
CA LEU A 96 19.78 -6.05 -30.89
C LEU A 96 21.25 -5.73 -30.55
N LYS A 97 21.54 -5.62 -29.25
CA LYS A 97 22.87 -5.36 -28.70
C LYS A 97 23.14 -6.39 -27.58
N PRO A 98 23.52 -7.62 -27.93
CA PRO A 98 23.77 -8.66 -26.94
C PRO A 98 25.07 -8.37 -26.18
N ARG A 99 25.10 -8.67 -24.88
CA ARG A 99 26.31 -8.69 -24.06
C ARG A 99 26.37 -9.97 -23.21
N ILE A 100 27.57 -10.55 -23.08
CA ILE A 100 27.83 -11.61 -22.09
C ILE A 100 28.73 -11.05 -21.00
N HIS A 101 28.28 -11.17 -19.75
CA HIS A 101 29.07 -10.83 -18.58
C HIS A 101 29.53 -12.13 -17.90
N THR A 102 30.84 -12.35 -17.83
CA THR A 102 31.40 -13.50 -17.12
C THR A 102 32.36 -13.09 -16.01
N PHE A 103 32.61 -13.97 -15.05
CA PHE A 103 33.36 -13.61 -13.84
C PHE A 103 34.12 -14.79 -13.25
N ILE A 104 35.18 -14.46 -12.51
CA ILE A 104 35.85 -15.35 -11.57
C ILE A 104 36.32 -14.54 -10.37
N SER A 105 36.41 -15.17 -9.20
CA SER A 105 36.98 -14.49 -8.03
C SER A 105 38.50 -14.36 -8.14
N THR A 106 39.04 -13.23 -7.70
CA THR A 106 40.49 -12.94 -7.75
C THR A 106 41.15 -12.81 -6.38
N SER A 107 40.37 -12.86 -5.28
CA SER A 107 40.92 -12.79 -3.93
C SER A 107 41.42 -14.16 -3.45
N ASP A 108 42.48 -14.15 -2.64
CA ASP A 108 43.06 -15.37 -2.07
C ASP A 108 42.04 -16.18 -1.27
N LEU A 109 41.12 -15.49 -0.57
CA LEU A 109 40.06 -16.12 0.21
C LEU A 109 39.10 -16.91 -0.68
N HIS A 110 38.59 -16.30 -1.76
CA HIS A 110 37.66 -16.97 -2.65
C HIS A 110 38.35 -18.06 -3.48
N LEU A 111 39.55 -17.83 -3.99
CA LEU A 111 40.30 -18.84 -4.72
C LEU A 111 40.55 -20.09 -3.86
N LYS A 112 40.95 -19.91 -2.60
CA LYS A 112 41.26 -21.01 -1.68
C LYS A 112 40.02 -21.73 -1.15
N TYR A 113 39.01 -20.99 -0.69
CA TYR A 113 37.90 -21.56 0.08
C TYR A 113 36.62 -21.77 -0.72
N GLN A 114 36.32 -20.91 -1.70
CA GLN A 114 35.11 -21.00 -2.51
C GLN A 114 35.35 -21.84 -3.78
N PHE A 115 36.35 -21.47 -4.57
CA PHE A 115 36.64 -22.12 -5.86
C PHE A 115 37.56 -23.33 -5.71
N LYS A 116 38.44 -23.33 -4.69
CA LYS A 116 39.44 -24.37 -4.45
C LYS A 116 40.36 -24.61 -5.65
N ILE A 117 40.81 -23.51 -6.27
CA ILE A 117 41.73 -23.50 -7.41
C ILE A 117 42.96 -22.65 -7.11
N THR A 118 44.04 -22.92 -7.82
CA THR A 118 45.27 -22.14 -7.79
C THR A 118 45.15 -20.85 -8.60
N PRO A 119 46.01 -19.84 -8.36
CA PRO A 119 46.07 -18.63 -9.18
C PRO A 119 46.24 -18.91 -10.68
N ASP A 120 47.09 -19.87 -11.07
CA ASP A 120 47.32 -20.19 -12.49
C ASP A 120 46.10 -20.87 -13.14
N GLU A 121 45.40 -21.74 -12.40
CA GLU A 121 44.13 -22.32 -12.85
C GLU A 121 43.05 -21.24 -13.02
N ALA A 122 43.02 -20.24 -12.13
CA ALA A 122 42.12 -19.10 -12.27
C ALA A 122 42.43 -18.29 -13.53
N LEU A 123 43.71 -17.99 -13.82
CA LEU A 123 44.10 -17.30 -15.06
C LEU A 123 43.73 -18.08 -16.32
N ALA A 124 43.91 -19.41 -16.32
CA ALA A 124 43.49 -20.27 -17.43
C ALA A 124 41.96 -20.30 -17.60
N ALA A 125 41.21 -20.26 -16.50
CA ALA A 125 39.76 -20.18 -16.53
C ALA A 125 39.25 -18.84 -17.07
N ILE A 126 39.94 -17.72 -16.77
CA ILE A 126 39.65 -16.40 -17.36
C ILE A 126 39.82 -16.47 -18.88
N GLU A 127 40.97 -16.94 -19.35
CA GLU A 127 41.24 -17.05 -20.79
C GLU A 127 40.20 -17.94 -21.48
N SER A 128 39.90 -19.10 -20.92
CA SER A 128 38.92 -20.04 -21.50
C SER A 128 37.50 -19.46 -21.55
N SER A 129 37.05 -18.82 -20.46
CA SER A 129 35.70 -18.25 -20.36
C SER A 129 35.51 -17.03 -21.26
N VAL A 130 36.44 -16.06 -21.24
CA VAL A 130 36.38 -14.88 -22.10
C VAL A 130 36.43 -15.27 -23.58
N ARG A 131 37.32 -16.21 -23.95
CA ARG A 131 37.42 -16.71 -25.33
C ARG A 131 36.11 -17.37 -25.79
N SER A 132 35.51 -18.18 -24.92
CA SER A 132 34.24 -18.84 -25.20
C SER A 132 33.11 -17.83 -25.39
N ALA A 133 33.05 -16.80 -24.54
CA ALA A 133 32.06 -15.73 -24.65
C ALA A 133 32.27 -14.91 -25.94
N ARG A 134 33.52 -14.59 -26.31
CA ARG A 134 33.83 -13.84 -27.54
C ARG A 134 33.45 -14.57 -28.82
N ASN A 135 33.42 -15.90 -28.81
CA ASN A 135 32.95 -16.69 -29.96
C ASN A 135 31.43 -16.61 -30.15
N LEU A 136 30.67 -16.19 -29.13
CA LEU A 136 29.21 -16.11 -29.16
C LEU A 136 28.69 -14.66 -29.23
N CYS A 137 29.45 -13.71 -28.71
CA CYS A 137 29.03 -12.32 -28.56
C CYS A 137 30.21 -11.35 -28.70
N ASP A 138 29.97 -10.21 -29.35
CA ASP A 138 31.00 -9.19 -29.58
C ASP A 138 31.31 -8.30 -28.38
N ASP A 139 30.31 -8.07 -27.55
CA ASP A 139 30.43 -7.30 -26.33
C ASP A 139 30.55 -8.26 -25.15
N VAL A 140 31.76 -8.37 -24.60
CA VAL A 140 32.03 -9.23 -23.45
C VAL A 140 32.60 -8.39 -22.33
N GLU A 141 31.96 -8.55 -21.19
CA GLU A 141 32.35 -7.97 -19.93
C GLU A 141 32.92 -9.06 -19.03
N TRP A 142 34.04 -8.76 -18.37
CA TRP A 142 34.66 -9.66 -17.41
C TRP A 142 34.81 -9.01 -16.03
N SER A 143 34.33 -9.69 -14.99
CA SER A 143 34.45 -9.25 -13.59
C SER A 143 35.53 -10.01 -12.82
N ALA A 144 36.36 -9.24 -12.13
CA ALA A 144 37.23 -9.73 -11.08
C ALA A 144 36.48 -9.75 -9.74
N MET A 145 35.69 -10.78 -9.48
CA MET A 145 34.88 -10.85 -8.25
C MET A 145 35.80 -10.76 -7.01
N ASP A 146 35.39 -9.93 -6.04
CA ASP A 146 36.17 -9.62 -4.83
C ASP A 146 37.52 -8.91 -5.11
N ALA A 147 37.56 -8.08 -6.16
CA ALA A 147 38.74 -7.32 -6.58
C ALA A 147 39.35 -6.48 -5.45
N THR A 148 38.52 -5.87 -4.60
CA THR A 148 38.96 -4.97 -3.53
C THR A 148 39.81 -5.65 -2.45
N ARG A 149 39.75 -6.99 -2.35
CA ARG A 149 40.56 -7.81 -1.44
C ARG A 149 41.63 -8.64 -2.15
N SER A 150 41.81 -8.41 -3.45
CA SER A 150 42.75 -9.16 -4.27
C SER A 150 44.16 -8.56 -4.18
N ASN A 151 45.18 -9.42 -4.31
CA ASN A 151 46.53 -8.93 -4.51
C ASN A 151 46.61 -8.13 -5.83
N ILE A 152 47.11 -6.89 -5.77
CA ILE A 152 47.07 -5.97 -6.91
C ILE A 152 47.84 -6.48 -8.14
N ASP A 153 48.95 -7.21 -7.95
CA ASP A 153 49.75 -7.71 -9.07
C ASP A 153 49.06 -8.91 -9.74
N PHE A 154 48.43 -9.78 -8.94
CA PHE A 154 47.59 -10.85 -9.49
C PHE A 154 46.36 -10.31 -10.22
N LEU A 155 45.69 -9.31 -9.63
CA LEU A 155 44.53 -8.65 -10.25
C LEU A 155 44.92 -7.99 -11.58
N ALA A 156 46.04 -7.27 -11.63
CA ALA A 156 46.53 -6.67 -12.87
C ALA A 156 46.80 -7.70 -13.97
N ARG A 157 47.40 -8.85 -13.63
CA ARG A 157 47.61 -9.97 -14.58
C ARG A 157 46.29 -10.56 -15.07
N ALA A 158 45.32 -10.75 -14.16
CA ALA A 158 44.00 -11.27 -14.50
C ALA A 158 43.26 -10.34 -15.49
N VAL A 159 43.28 -9.03 -15.22
CA VAL A 159 42.73 -8.00 -16.11
C VAL A 159 43.44 -8.00 -17.47
N GLU A 160 44.77 -8.01 -17.50
CA GLU A 160 45.55 -8.03 -18.73
C GLU A 160 45.17 -9.22 -19.63
N ILE A 161 45.04 -10.42 -19.03
CA ILE A 161 44.65 -11.65 -19.73
C ILE A 161 43.23 -11.54 -20.27
N ALA A 162 42.28 -11.04 -19.46
CA ALA A 162 40.90 -10.86 -19.91
C ALA A 162 40.82 -9.92 -21.14
N ILE A 163 41.52 -8.79 -21.10
CA ILE A 163 41.58 -7.83 -22.22
C ILE A 163 42.23 -8.47 -23.46
N ASN A 164 43.38 -9.13 -23.30
CA ASN A 164 44.08 -9.80 -24.41
C ASN A 164 43.24 -10.90 -25.06
N THR A 165 42.39 -11.56 -24.27
CA THR A 165 41.50 -12.62 -24.75
C THR A 165 40.28 -12.05 -25.49
N GLY A 166 39.90 -10.79 -25.21
CA GLY A 166 38.92 -10.03 -25.97
C GLY A 166 37.80 -9.39 -25.17
N ALA A 167 37.88 -9.38 -23.83
CA ALA A 167 36.96 -8.58 -23.01
C ALA A 167 37.12 -7.10 -23.35
N ARG A 168 36.00 -6.41 -23.61
CA ARG A 168 35.97 -4.97 -23.94
C ARG A 168 35.58 -4.11 -22.74
N THR A 169 35.01 -4.73 -21.71
CA THR A 169 34.69 -4.10 -20.43
C THR A 169 35.26 -4.95 -19.31
N ILE A 170 35.91 -4.30 -18.35
CA ILE A 170 36.48 -4.94 -17.17
C ILE A 170 35.80 -4.35 -15.94
N ASN A 171 35.07 -5.17 -15.21
CA ASN A 171 34.41 -4.76 -13.97
C ASN A 171 35.28 -5.10 -12.75
N ILE A 172 35.42 -4.11 -11.87
CA ILE A 172 36.21 -4.18 -10.64
C ILE A 172 35.25 -4.04 -9.45
N PRO A 173 34.54 -5.10 -9.02
CA PRO A 173 33.52 -5.01 -7.99
C PRO A 173 34.07 -4.80 -6.57
N ASP A 174 33.41 -3.96 -5.77
CA ASP A 174 33.47 -4.01 -4.30
C ASP A 174 32.41 -4.98 -3.78
N THR A 175 32.68 -6.28 -3.95
CA THR A 175 31.73 -7.38 -3.69
C THR A 175 31.17 -7.39 -2.26
N VAL A 176 31.96 -6.96 -1.28
CA VAL A 176 31.55 -6.95 0.14
C VAL A 176 31.07 -5.57 0.59
N GLY A 177 31.25 -4.52 -0.21
CA GLY A 177 30.73 -3.18 0.12
C GLY A 177 31.38 -2.52 1.33
N TYR A 178 32.67 -2.81 1.58
CA TYR A 178 33.38 -2.36 2.78
C TYR A 178 34.53 -1.39 2.50
N THR A 179 34.82 -1.10 1.22
CA THR A 179 35.91 -0.17 0.87
C THR A 179 35.52 1.29 1.11
N THR A 180 36.51 2.14 1.35
CA THR A 180 36.33 3.59 1.38
C THR A 180 36.56 4.23 0.01
N PRO A 181 35.99 5.43 -0.26
CA PRO A 181 36.12 6.07 -1.56
C PRO A 181 37.57 6.31 -2.02
N GLN A 182 38.47 6.61 -1.08
CA GLN A 182 39.89 6.83 -1.37
C GLN A 182 40.58 5.53 -1.77
N GLU A 183 40.40 4.45 -1.00
CA GLU A 183 40.97 3.13 -1.31
C GLU A 183 40.50 2.64 -2.68
N TYR A 184 39.22 2.84 -2.98
CA TYR A 184 38.64 2.41 -4.25
C TYR A 184 39.15 3.25 -5.43
N SER A 185 39.26 4.57 -5.29
CA SER A 185 39.92 5.44 -6.28
C SER A 185 41.37 5.01 -6.54
N ASP A 186 42.11 4.69 -5.49
CA ASP A 186 43.51 4.30 -5.58
C ASP A 186 43.68 2.93 -6.26
N LEU A 187 42.76 1.99 -6.02
CA LEU A 187 42.69 0.72 -6.73
C LEU A 187 42.49 0.93 -8.24
N ILE A 188 41.53 1.76 -8.64
CA ILE A 188 41.27 2.06 -10.06
C ILE A 188 42.50 2.71 -10.72
N LYS A 189 43.12 3.68 -10.06
CA LYS A 189 44.37 4.30 -10.55
C LYS A 189 45.52 3.30 -10.64
N ALA A 190 45.66 2.42 -9.66
CA ALA A 190 46.69 1.40 -9.64
C ALA A 190 46.55 0.43 -10.83
N LEU A 191 45.32 0.00 -11.15
CA LEU A 191 45.06 -0.85 -12.31
C LEU A 191 45.38 -0.13 -13.62
N LYS A 192 44.97 1.14 -13.76
CA LYS A 192 45.31 1.96 -14.93
C LYS A 192 46.80 2.13 -15.16
N ASN A 193 47.59 2.14 -14.08
CA ASN A 193 49.04 2.26 -14.15
C ASN A 193 49.75 0.92 -14.37
N LYS A 194 49.22 -0.18 -13.82
CA LYS A 194 49.88 -1.49 -13.82
C LYS A 194 49.52 -2.38 -15.01
N VAL A 195 48.31 -2.23 -15.57
CA VAL A 195 47.83 -3.09 -16.66
C VAL A 195 48.25 -2.48 -18.02
N PRO A 196 49.13 -3.14 -18.80
CA PRO A 196 49.71 -2.53 -19.99
C PRO A 196 48.73 -2.22 -21.13
N ASN A 197 47.63 -2.96 -21.21
CA ASN A 197 46.62 -2.88 -22.27
C ASN A 197 45.27 -2.33 -21.78
N ILE A 198 45.26 -1.65 -20.62
CA ILE A 198 44.04 -1.17 -19.96
C ILE A 198 43.22 -0.19 -20.82
N ASP A 199 43.90 0.55 -21.70
CA ASP A 199 43.33 1.53 -22.62
C ASP A 199 42.45 0.89 -23.71
N LYS A 200 42.53 -0.42 -23.90
CA LYS A 200 41.70 -1.18 -24.86
C LYS A 200 40.35 -1.60 -24.30
N ALA A 201 40.07 -1.34 -23.02
CA ALA A 201 38.84 -1.73 -22.36
C ALA A 201 38.24 -0.59 -21.54
N ILE A 202 36.93 -0.63 -21.37
CA ILE A 202 36.19 0.25 -20.46
C ILE A 202 36.32 -0.33 -19.05
N LEU A 203 36.67 0.51 -18.08
CA LEU A 203 36.60 0.15 -16.67
C LEU A 203 35.17 0.36 -16.15
N SER A 204 34.55 -0.73 -15.73
CA SER A 204 33.29 -0.80 -14.98
C SER A 204 33.55 -0.95 -13.49
N VAL A 205 32.61 -0.48 -12.68
CA VAL A 205 32.62 -0.64 -11.23
C VAL A 205 31.24 -1.05 -10.73
N HIS A 206 31.22 -1.98 -9.78
CA HIS A 206 30.01 -2.50 -9.13
C HIS A 206 30.22 -2.47 -7.62
N CYS A 207 29.53 -1.57 -6.91
CA CYS A 207 29.72 -1.39 -5.47
C CYS A 207 28.50 -1.89 -4.68
N HIS A 208 28.73 -2.80 -3.73
CA HIS A 208 27.73 -3.14 -2.71
C HIS A 208 27.75 -2.13 -1.55
N ASN A 209 26.68 -2.13 -0.76
CA ASN A 209 26.37 -1.04 0.18
C ASN A 209 26.44 -1.42 1.66
N ASP A 210 27.20 -2.46 2.03
CA ASP A 210 27.27 -2.98 3.41
C ASP A 210 27.69 -1.92 4.46
N LEU A 211 28.51 -0.92 4.08
CA LEU A 211 28.86 0.23 4.93
C LEU A 211 28.13 1.55 4.57
N GLY A 212 27.18 1.52 3.64
CA GLY A 212 26.48 2.73 3.18
C GLY A 212 27.32 3.64 2.26
N LEU A 213 28.40 3.12 1.66
CA LEU A 213 29.35 3.90 0.86
C LEU A 213 29.31 3.58 -0.65
N ALA A 214 28.36 2.76 -1.13
CA ALA A 214 28.38 2.28 -2.51
C ALA A 214 28.35 3.38 -3.57
N VAL A 215 27.47 4.38 -3.39
CA VAL A 215 27.36 5.54 -4.29
C VAL A 215 28.63 6.39 -4.23
N ALA A 216 29.16 6.64 -3.03
CA ALA A 216 30.39 7.42 -2.86
C ALA A 216 31.60 6.74 -3.52
N ASN A 217 31.72 5.42 -3.40
CA ASN A 217 32.76 4.62 -4.04
C ASN A 217 32.63 4.67 -5.57
N SER A 218 31.41 4.52 -6.10
CA SER A 218 31.12 4.61 -7.54
C SER A 218 31.54 5.97 -8.12
N ILE A 219 31.19 7.06 -7.43
CA ILE A 219 31.56 8.43 -7.84
C ILE A 219 33.07 8.66 -7.77
N ALA A 220 33.75 8.14 -6.75
CA ALA A 220 35.21 8.20 -6.64
C ALA A 220 35.91 7.43 -7.77
N ALA A 221 35.38 6.27 -8.15
CA ALA A 221 35.88 5.49 -9.29
C ALA A 221 35.71 6.22 -10.63
N ILE A 222 34.56 6.86 -10.87
CA ILE A 222 34.33 7.70 -12.06
C ILE A 222 35.39 8.81 -12.13
N SER A 223 35.67 9.45 -11.00
CA SER A 223 36.72 10.49 -10.88
C SER A 223 38.13 9.94 -11.11
N ALA A 224 38.38 8.68 -10.75
CA ALA A 224 39.63 7.95 -11.04
C ALA A 224 39.72 7.48 -12.51
N GLY A 225 38.64 7.57 -13.26
CA GLY A 225 38.58 7.30 -14.69
C GLY A 225 37.85 6.03 -15.10
N ALA A 226 37.01 5.46 -14.23
CA ALA A 226 35.98 4.51 -14.66
C ALA A 226 34.99 5.19 -15.63
N ARG A 227 34.45 4.41 -16.57
CA ARG A 227 33.52 4.90 -17.61
C ARG A 227 32.26 4.06 -17.75
N GLN A 228 32.10 3.04 -16.91
CA GLN A 228 30.83 2.33 -16.69
C GLN A 228 30.60 2.20 -15.18
N VAL A 229 29.33 2.23 -14.76
CA VAL A 229 28.92 1.97 -13.38
C VAL A 229 27.72 1.02 -13.36
N GLU A 230 27.86 -0.06 -12.61
CA GLU A 230 26.80 -1.03 -12.34
C GLU A 230 26.03 -0.63 -11.08
N CYS A 231 24.71 -0.55 -11.20
CA CYS A 231 23.83 -0.03 -10.16
C CYS A 231 22.44 -0.63 -10.26
N THR A 232 21.60 -0.37 -9.26
CA THR A 232 20.20 -0.80 -9.25
C THR A 232 19.29 0.36 -8.88
N ILE A 233 18.05 0.32 -9.40
CA ILE A 233 17.00 1.23 -8.97
C ILE A 233 16.70 0.98 -7.49
N ASN A 234 16.57 2.06 -6.73
CA ASN A 234 16.35 2.05 -5.29
C ASN A 234 17.52 1.48 -4.46
N GLY A 235 18.63 1.09 -5.10
CA GLY A 235 19.78 0.44 -4.44
C GLY A 235 19.48 -0.98 -3.95
N ILE A 236 18.49 -1.68 -4.52
CA ILE A 236 18.18 -3.06 -4.13
C ILE A 236 19.31 -4.02 -4.53
N GLY A 237 19.47 -5.11 -3.78
CA GLY A 237 20.48 -6.13 -4.05
C GLY A 237 20.76 -6.99 -2.82
N GLU A 238 21.75 -7.87 -2.92
CA GLU A 238 22.15 -8.70 -1.78
C GLU A 238 22.50 -7.88 -0.54
N ARG A 239 22.18 -8.41 0.65
CA ARG A 239 22.52 -7.82 1.97
C ARG A 239 21.97 -6.39 2.12
N ALA A 240 22.85 -5.39 2.09
CA ALA A 240 22.51 -3.97 2.20
C ALA A 240 22.23 -3.31 0.83
N GLY A 241 22.33 -4.08 -0.26
CA GLY A 241 22.03 -3.65 -1.61
C GLY A 241 23.24 -3.20 -2.41
N ASN A 242 22.96 -2.57 -3.54
CA ASN A 242 23.93 -2.04 -4.49
C ASN A 242 23.96 -0.51 -4.45
N ALA A 243 24.90 0.09 -5.20
CA ALA A 243 24.87 1.51 -5.46
C ALA A 243 23.53 1.90 -6.13
N ALA A 244 22.85 2.88 -5.55
CA ALA A 244 21.57 3.37 -6.04
C ALA A 244 21.75 4.16 -7.33
N MET A 245 21.09 3.72 -8.40
CA MET A 245 21.18 4.30 -9.73
C MET A 245 20.75 5.77 -9.73
N GLU A 246 19.60 6.06 -9.13
CA GLU A 246 19.04 7.41 -9.07
C GLU A 246 19.96 8.41 -8.36
N GLU A 247 20.71 7.95 -7.36
CA GLU A 247 21.64 8.77 -6.59
C GLU A 247 22.91 9.08 -7.40
N ILE A 248 23.45 8.09 -8.12
CA ILE A 248 24.60 8.29 -9.03
C ILE A 248 24.24 9.25 -10.16
N ILE A 249 23.11 9.02 -10.83
CA ILE A 249 22.62 9.83 -11.94
C ILE A 249 22.50 11.30 -11.51
N MET A 250 21.83 11.55 -10.38
CA MET A 250 21.59 12.91 -9.91
C MET A 250 22.84 13.56 -9.33
N ALA A 251 23.78 12.81 -8.73
CA ALA A 251 25.07 13.35 -8.32
C ALA A 251 25.87 13.90 -9.52
N ILE A 252 25.92 13.15 -10.63
CA ILE A 252 26.60 13.58 -11.86
C ILE A 252 25.88 14.77 -12.49
N LYS A 253 24.54 14.70 -12.62
CA LYS A 253 23.76 15.73 -13.31
C LYS A 253 23.71 17.06 -12.56
N THR A 254 23.67 17.04 -11.23
CA THR A 254 23.63 18.27 -10.42
C THR A 254 24.99 18.92 -10.24
N ARG A 255 26.09 18.18 -10.42
CA ARG A 255 27.46 18.68 -10.29
C ARG A 255 28.29 18.54 -11.57
N PRO A 256 27.85 19.14 -12.70
CA PRO A 256 28.60 19.09 -13.95
C PRO A 256 29.96 19.83 -13.88
N ASP A 257 30.14 20.67 -12.85
CA ASP A 257 31.40 21.31 -12.49
C ASP A 257 32.45 20.31 -11.98
N GLN A 258 32.02 19.25 -11.29
CA GLN A 258 32.89 18.21 -10.76
C GLN A 258 32.98 16.99 -11.69
N PHE A 259 31.90 16.70 -12.41
CA PHE A 259 31.78 15.55 -13.30
C PHE A 259 31.61 16.03 -14.75
N PRO A 260 32.70 16.30 -15.49
CA PRO A 260 32.65 16.77 -16.87
C PRO A 260 32.36 15.62 -17.86
N VAL A 261 31.33 14.84 -17.55
CA VAL A 261 30.88 13.66 -18.31
C VAL A 261 29.43 13.81 -18.74
N VAL A 262 28.99 12.97 -19.67
CA VAL A 262 27.61 12.91 -20.14
C VAL A 262 27.04 11.50 -19.97
N MET A 263 25.72 11.42 -19.82
CA MET A 263 24.97 10.17 -19.69
C MET A 263 23.77 10.21 -20.65
N ASN A 264 23.34 9.06 -21.15
CA ASN A 264 22.16 8.96 -22.03
C ASN A 264 20.84 8.95 -21.28
N VAL A 265 20.90 8.66 -19.98
CA VAL A 265 19.72 8.51 -19.14
C VAL A 265 18.95 9.82 -19.00
N ASP A 266 17.63 9.75 -19.20
CA ASP A 266 16.68 10.81 -18.91
C ASP A 266 16.11 10.65 -17.48
N PRO A 267 16.57 11.48 -16.52
CA PRO A 267 16.22 11.33 -15.11
C PRO A 267 14.75 11.60 -14.81
N THR A 268 13.98 12.19 -15.73
CA THR A 268 12.54 12.43 -15.50
C THR A 268 11.74 11.12 -15.40
N HIS A 269 12.34 9.98 -15.73
CA HIS A 269 11.71 8.66 -15.57
C HIS A 269 12.00 8.01 -14.20
N ILE A 270 12.93 8.55 -13.40
CA ILE A 270 13.41 7.94 -12.15
C ILE A 270 12.26 7.60 -11.20
N ALA A 271 11.37 8.55 -10.91
CA ALA A 271 10.28 8.34 -9.95
C ALA A 271 9.35 7.19 -10.38
N ALA A 272 8.97 7.15 -11.65
CA ALA A 272 8.10 6.10 -12.19
C ALA A 272 8.76 4.72 -12.17
N VAL A 273 10.05 4.63 -12.54
CA VAL A 273 10.80 3.37 -12.50
C VAL A 273 11.01 2.90 -11.07
N SER A 274 11.30 3.83 -10.14
CA SER A 274 11.41 3.55 -8.70
C SER A 274 10.14 2.94 -8.11
N GLU A 275 8.98 3.52 -8.44
CA GLU A 275 7.67 3.00 -8.02
C GLU A 275 7.39 1.62 -8.60
N LEU A 276 7.68 1.42 -9.89
CA LEU A 276 7.51 0.14 -10.56
C LEU A 276 8.35 -0.96 -9.90
N VAL A 277 9.64 -0.68 -9.62
CA VAL A 277 10.54 -1.62 -8.95
C VAL A 277 10.09 -1.88 -7.51
N SER A 278 9.64 -0.86 -6.78
CA SER A 278 9.12 -1.01 -5.41
C SER A 278 7.90 -1.94 -5.39
N LYS A 279 6.96 -1.75 -6.32
CA LYS A 279 5.77 -2.59 -6.46
C LYS A 279 6.11 -4.02 -6.87
N ALA A 280 7.09 -4.20 -7.76
CA ALA A 280 7.48 -5.52 -8.25
C ALA A 280 8.26 -6.33 -7.21
N SER A 281 9.20 -5.70 -6.50
CA SER A 281 10.02 -6.34 -5.47
C SER A 281 9.32 -6.46 -4.11
N GLY A 282 8.27 -5.68 -3.87
CA GLY A 282 7.63 -5.58 -2.55
C GLY A 282 8.45 -4.78 -1.52
N PHE A 283 9.61 -4.23 -1.91
CA PHE A 283 10.44 -3.41 -1.03
C PHE A 283 9.95 -1.96 -1.08
N ILE A 284 9.43 -1.48 0.05
CA ILE A 284 8.92 -0.11 0.18
C ILE A 284 10.10 0.87 0.22
N VAL A 285 10.04 1.91 -0.61
CA VAL A 285 11.00 3.01 -0.61
C VAL A 285 10.93 3.76 0.73
N GLN A 286 12.07 3.94 1.39
CA GLN A 286 12.14 4.71 2.62
C GLN A 286 11.70 6.16 2.35
N LYS A 287 10.84 6.73 3.21
CA LYS A 287 10.33 8.11 3.02
C LYS A 287 11.44 9.14 2.84
N ASN A 288 12.57 8.99 3.53
CA ASN A 288 13.72 9.89 3.47
C ASN A 288 14.85 9.39 2.56
N LYS A 289 14.61 8.41 1.69
CA LYS A 289 15.60 7.96 0.71
C LYS A 289 15.97 9.13 -0.22
N ALA A 290 17.25 9.26 -0.52
CA ALA A 290 17.73 10.29 -1.44
C ALA A 290 17.06 10.14 -2.81
N ILE A 291 16.76 11.28 -3.45
CA ILE A 291 16.17 11.40 -4.79
C ILE A 291 14.72 10.93 -4.91
N VAL A 292 14.38 9.72 -4.46
CA VAL A 292 13.08 9.07 -4.70
C VAL A 292 12.20 8.93 -3.45
N GLY A 293 12.70 9.28 -2.26
CA GLY A 293 11.89 9.27 -1.05
C GLY A 293 10.78 10.32 -1.08
N GLU A 294 9.62 9.99 -0.52
CA GLU A 294 8.47 10.90 -0.40
C GLU A 294 8.83 12.26 0.24
N ASN A 295 9.78 12.24 1.18
CA ASN A 295 10.26 13.42 1.90
C ASN A 295 11.48 14.08 1.24
N ALA A 296 12.00 13.57 0.12
CA ALA A 296 13.23 14.07 -0.50
C ALA A 296 13.12 15.54 -0.96
N PHE A 297 11.90 16.00 -1.27
CA PHE A 297 11.58 17.36 -1.69
C PHE A 297 10.58 18.06 -0.74
N ALA A 298 10.33 17.50 0.44
CA ALA A 298 9.37 18.04 1.40
C ALA A 298 10.05 19.03 2.35
N HIS A 299 9.39 20.15 2.63
CA HIS A 299 9.86 21.19 3.55
C HIS A 299 8.80 21.49 4.61
N GLU A 300 9.03 21.06 5.86
CA GLU A 300 8.06 21.26 6.96
C GLU A 300 8.34 22.54 7.77
N SER A 301 9.61 22.94 7.90
CA SER A 301 10.03 24.10 8.68
C SER A 301 9.54 25.40 8.04
N GLY A 302 8.85 26.25 8.83
CA GLY A 302 8.35 27.54 8.35
C GLY A 302 9.44 28.49 7.80
N ILE A 303 10.69 28.37 8.28
CA ILE A 303 11.83 29.14 7.75
C ILE A 303 12.24 28.60 6.38
N HIS A 304 12.23 27.28 6.20
CA HIS A 304 12.57 26.66 4.92
C HIS A 304 11.50 26.97 3.88
N GLN A 305 10.22 26.88 4.26
CA GLN A 305 9.08 27.23 3.40
C GLN A 305 9.15 28.70 2.95
N ASP A 306 9.43 29.65 3.85
CA ASP A 306 9.59 31.07 3.50
C ASP A 306 10.77 31.30 2.54
N GLY A 307 11.91 30.65 2.77
CA GLY A 307 13.07 30.70 1.86
C GLY A 307 12.75 30.16 0.47
N MET A 308 12.12 28.98 0.40
CA MET A 308 11.68 28.33 -0.83
C MET A 308 10.70 29.17 -1.65
N LEU A 309 9.77 29.86 -0.98
CA LEU A 309 8.80 30.74 -1.62
C LEU A 309 9.44 32.00 -2.23
N LYS A 310 10.56 32.48 -1.65
CA LYS A 310 11.32 33.63 -2.17
C LYS A 310 12.27 33.22 -3.29
N CYS A 311 12.98 32.12 -3.10
CA CYS A 311 13.89 31.54 -4.08
C CYS A 311 14.08 30.05 -3.78
N ARG A 312 13.63 29.17 -4.68
CA ARG A 312 13.71 27.71 -4.50
C ARG A 312 15.13 27.19 -4.32
N GLU A 313 16.11 27.83 -4.96
CA GLU A 313 17.54 27.45 -4.91
C GLU A 313 18.16 27.60 -3.50
N THR A 314 17.44 28.22 -2.54
CA THR A 314 17.90 28.35 -1.16
C THR A 314 18.04 27.01 -0.45
N TYR A 315 17.22 26.01 -0.80
CA TYR A 315 17.27 24.67 -0.20
C TYR A 315 17.20 23.52 -1.23
N GLU A 316 16.68 23.76 -2.44
CA GLU A 316 16.61 22.74 -3.49
C GLU A 316 17.80 22.82 -4.44
N ILE A 317 18.63 21.77 -4.47
CA ILE A 317 19.74 21.62 -5.44
C ILE A 317 19.29 21.05 -6.80
N MET A 318 18.04 20.56 -6.86
CA MET A 318 17.38 20.02 -8.04
C MET A 318 15.86 20.11 -7.83
N THR A 319 15.06 20.08 -8.91
CA THR A 319 13.61 20.17 -8.78
C THR A 319 12.96 18.77 -8.75
N PRO A 320 11.78 18.60 -8.12
CA PRO A 320 11.04 17.34 -8.14
C PRO A 320 10.75 16.85 -9.57
N GLU A 321 10.42 17.78 -10.47
CA GLU A 321 10.12 17.47 -11.87
C GLU A 321 11.35 16.95 -12.62
N SER A 322 12.55 17.36 -12.20
CA SER A 322 13.81 16.91 -12.81
C SER A 322 14.06 15.40 -12.61
N VAL A 323 13.35 14.77 -11.67
CA VAL A 323 13.42 13.33 -11.38
C VAL A 323 12.10 12.59 -11.62
N GLY A 324 11.09 13.29 -12.16
CA GLY A 324 9.81 12.69 -12.56
C GLY A 324 8.65 12.84 -11.57
N PHE A 325 8.80 13.60 -10.49
CA PHE A 325 7.67 13.92 -9.62
C PHE A 325 6.81 15.04 -10.21
N SER A 326 5.50 14.99 -9.98
CA SER A 326 4.51 15.99 -10.43
C SER A 326 4.53 17.31 -9.64
N GLY A 327 5.60 17.59 -8.90
CA GLY A 327 5.83 18.82 -8.13
C GLY A 327 6.22 18.58 -6.67
N SER A 328 6.66 19.65 -5.99
CA SER A 328 6.98 19.61 -4.56
C SER A 328 5.68 19.54 -3.76
N LYS A 329 5.43 18.44 -3.03
CA LYS A 329 4.39 18.43 -2.00
C LYS A 329 4.84 19.35 -0.86
N LEU A 330 4.18 20.50 -0.71
CA LEU A 330 4.29 21.29 0.51
C LEU A 330 3.57 20.49 1.61
N SER A 331 4.32 19.68 2.34
CA SER A 331 3.78 18.91 3.47
C SER A 331 3.33 19.88 4.55
N MET A 332 2.09 19.70 4.98
CA MET A 332 1.44 20.55 5.96
C MET A 332 1.41 19.81 7.29
N GLY A 333 2.03 20.39 8.31
CA GLY A 333 2.18 19.76 9.61
C GLY A 333 2.22 20.80 10.73
N LYS A 334 2.45 20.34 11.96
CA LYS A 334 2.50 21.23 13.12
C LYS A 334 3.54 22.33 13.01
N HIS A 335 4.57 22.19 12.18
CA HIS A 335 5.60 23.22 12.03
C HIS A 335 5.31 24.24 10.90
N SER A 336 4.25 24.05 10.13
CA SER A 336 3.87 24.94 9.04
C SER A 336 3.38 26.30 9.55
N GLY A 337 3.87 27.38 8.94
CA GLY A 337 3.57 28.76 9.31
C GLY A 337 2.36 29.37 8.58
N ARG A 338 1.95 30.59 8.98
CA ARG A 338 0.81 31.30 8.36
C ARG A 338 0.97 31.49 6.85
N ALA A 339 2.17 31.81 6.38
CA ALA A 339 2.44 32.01 4.95
C ALA A 339 2.26 30.72 4.14
N ALA A 340 2.75 29.59 4.66
CA ALA A 340 2.58 28.29 4.02
C ALA A 340 1.12 27.85 3.98
N PHE A 341 0.37 28.06 5.08
CA PHE A 341 -1.07 27.78 5.10
C PHE A 341 -1.85 28.66 4.12
N ARG A 342 -1.53 29.96 3.99
CA ARG A 342 -2.14 30.81 2.95
C ARG A 342 -1.86 30.31 1.54
N ASN A 343 -0.61 29.95 1.26
CA ASN A 343 -0.24 29.48 -0.07
C ASN A 343 -0.88 28.14 -0.40
N LYS A 344 -1.06 27.27 0.61
CA LYS A 344 -1.79 26.00 0.44
C LYS A 344 -3.28 26.23 0.14
N LEU A 345 -3.95 27.14 0.87
CA LEU A 345 -5.33 27.54 0.58
C LEU A 345 -5.44 28.12 -0.84
N ALA A 346 -4.51 28.98 -1.25
CA ALA A 346 -4.47 29.53 -2.59
C ALA A 346 -4.25 28.46 -3.68
N ALA A 347 -3.37 27.48 -3.43
CA ALA A 347 -3.14 26.35 -4.34
C ALA A 347 -4.38 25.45 -4.48
N LEU A 348 -5.21 25.36 -3.44
CA LEU A 348 -6.50 24.68 -3.46
C LEU A 348 -7.65 25.55 -4.02
N ASN A 349 -7.35 26.74 -4.56
CA ASN A 349 -8.31 27.73 -5.04
C ASN A 349 -9.31 28.20 -3.97
N ILE A 350 -8.89 28.22 -2.70
CA ILE A 350 -9.70 28.67 -1.57
C ILE A 350 -9.26 30.08 -1.17
N HIS A 351 -10.23 31.02 -1.19
CA HIS A 351 -10.01 32.40 -0.77
C HIS A 351 -10.85 32.71 0.47
N VAL A 352 -10.18 33.08 1.56
CA VAL A 352 -10.80 33.42 2.84
C VAL A 352 -10.43 34.84 3.26
N LYS A 353 -11.34 35.53 3.95
CA LYS A 353 -11.08 36.83 4.56
C LYS A 353 -10.15 36.68 5.77
N GLU A 354 -9.45 37.75 6.16
CA GLU A 354 -8.38 37.70 7.15
C GLU A 354 -8.83 37.27 8.56
N ASP A 355 -10.04 37.66 8.93
CA ASP A 355 -10.74 37.27 10.16
C ASP A 355 -10.99 35.75 10.20
N VAL A 356 -11.47 35.18 9.09
CA VAL A 356 -11.71 33.73 8.96
C VAL A 356 -10.38 32.96 8.88
N PHE A 357 -9.37 33.50 8.19
CA PHE A 357 -8.05 32.90 8.07
C PHE A 357 -7.37 32.71 9.43
N ALA A 358 -7.49 33.68 10.34
CA ALA A 358 -6.87 33.60 11.65
C ALA A 358 -7.42 32.44 12.49
N GLU A 359 -8.74 32.20 12.41
CA GLU A 359 -9.40 31.10 13.12
C GLU A 359 -9.10 29.73 12.48
N LEU A 360 -9.17 29.64 11.15
CA LEU A 360 -8.79 28.42 10.42
C LEU A 360 -7.33 28.03 10.69
N PHE A 361 -6.41 29.00 10.75
CA PHE A 361 -5.01 28.71 11.06
C PHE A 361 -4.83 28.16 12.48
N LYS A 362 -5.64 28.62 13.45
CA LYS A 362 -5.61 28.09 14.82
C LYS A 362 -6.09 26.65 14.87
N GLN A 363 -7.16 26.33 14.17
CA GLN A 363 -7.71 24.96 14.09
C GLN A 363 -6.77 24.03 13.30
N PHE A 364 -6.19 24.50 12.19
CA PHE A 364 -5.13 23.80 11.45
C PHE A 364 -3.96 23.39 12.36
N LYS A 365 -3.52 24.29 13.25
CA LYS A 365 -2.45 24.00 14.22
C LYS A 365 -2.85 22.91 15.23
N GLN A 366 -4.10 22.90 15.67
CA GLN A 366 -4.62 21.86 16.56
C GLN A 366 -4.70 20.49 15.87
N ILE A 367 -5.08 20.45 14.59
CA ILE A 367 -5.04 19.22 13.78
C ILE A 367 -3.60 18.72 13.66
N GLY A 368 -2.64 19.61 13.40
CA GLY A 368 -1.22 19.25 13.31
C GLY A 368 -0.61 18.77 14.64
N ASP A 369 -1.14 19.18 15.78
CA ASP A 369 -0.69 18.66 17.08
C ASP A 369 -1.09 17.19 17.29
N ILE A 370 -2.15 16.73 16.60
CA ILE A 370 -2.70 15.37 16.71
C ILE A 370 -2.21 14.50 15.55
N GLN A 371 -2.19 15.04 14.33
CA GLN A 371 -1.80 14.35 13.10
C GLN A 371 -0.38 14.77 12.69
N LYS A 372 0.44 13.79 12.31
CA LYS A 372 1.82 14.06 11.84
C LYS A 372 1.86 14.81 10.51
N GLU A 373 0.86 14.61 9.66
CA GLU A 373 0.72 15.26 8.36
C GLU A 373 -0.77 15.54 8.13
N ILE A 374 -1.07 16.72 7.57
CA ILE A 374 -2.42 17.21 7.32
C ILE A 374 -2.63 17.20 5.81
N SER A 375 -3.61 16.42 5.34
CA SER A 375 -3.89 16.26 3.92
C SER A 375 -4.60 17.47 3.31
N ASP A 376 -4.66 17.52 1.98
CA ASP A 376 -5.39 18.57 1.26
C ASP A 376 -6.89 18.45 1.56
N GLU A 377 -7.37 17.21 1.70
CA GLU A 377 -8.72 16.88 2.13
C GLU A 377 -9.02 17.38 3.55
N ASP A 378 -8.09 17.23 4.50
CA ASP A 378 -8.24 17.76 5.87
C ASP A 378 -8.32 19.29 5.87
N ILE A 379 -7.56 19.96 4.99
CA ILE A 379 -7.60 21.43 4.85
C ILE A 379 -8.92 21.88 4.22
N ILE A 380 -9.41 21.18 3.20
CA ILE A 380 -10.71 21.45 2.57
C ILE A 380 -11.84 21.23 3.60
N ALA A 381 -11.79 20.10 4.31
CA ALA A 381 -12.71 19.74 5.39
C ALA A 381 -12.76 20.83 6.48
N LEU A 382 -11.59 21.27 6.94
CA LEU A 382 -11.44 22.36 7.89
C LEU A 382 -12.07 23.68 7.39
N VAL A 383 -11.86 24.03 6.11
CA VAL A 383 -12.42 25.24 5.50
C VAL A 383 -13.94 25.15 5.33
N GLU A 384 -14.45 23.99 4.92
CA GLU A 384 -15.88 23.76 4.70
C GLU A 384 -16.69 23.68 5.99
N GLY A 385 -16.04 23.80 7.17
CA GLY A 385 -16.67 23.56 8.47
C GLY A 385 -17.10 22.11 8.66
N LYS A 386 -16.76 21.25 7.70
CA LYS A 386 -16.86 19.80 7.77
C LYS A 386 -15.56 19.32 8.37
N THR A 387 -15.28 19.64 9.63
CA THR A 387 -14.33 18.79 10.36
C THR A 387 -14.96 17.41 10.35
N SER A 388 -14.59 16.58 9.37
CA SER A 388 -14.76 15.16 9.41
C SER A 388 -13.86 14.74 10.56
N ILE A 389 -14.41 14.78 11.76
CA ILE A 389 -13.94 13.95 12.85
C ILE A 389 -13.96 12.56 12.24
N MET A 390 -12.75 12.11 11.89
CA MET A 390 -12.36 10.80 11.39
C MET A 390 -13.52 9.80 11.42
N GLN A 391 -13.93 9.31 10.26
CA GLN A 391 -14.55 7.99 10.22
C GLN A 391 -13.52 7.04 10.82
N ASP A 392 -13.75 6.69 12.09
CA ASP A 392 -12.83 6.00 12.97
C ASP A 392 -12.19 4.82 12.24
N THR A 393 -10.86 4.86 12.07
CA THR A 393 -10.11 3.66 11.69
C THR A 393 -10.38 2.62 12.77
N ILE A 394 -11.08 1.55 12.41
CA ILE A 394 -11.64 0.50 13.29
C ILE A 394 -10.56 -0.26 14.09
N CYS A 395 -9.28 0.02 13.88
CA CYS A 395 -8.19 -0.62 14.63
C CYS A 395 -7.73 0.27 15.78
N PRO A 396 -8.28 0.13 17.00
CA PRO A 396 -7.57 0.64 18.17
C PRO A 396 -6.23 -0.11 18.26
N GLU A 397 -5.11 0.60 18.13
CA GLU A 397 -3.75 0.04 18.30
C GLU A 397 -3.54 -0.62 19.69
N LYS A 398 -4.50 -0.44 20.61
CA LYS A 398 -4.49 -0.93 21.98
C LYS A 398 -5.87 -1.49 22.36
N GLY A 399 -5.89 -2.72 22.87
CA GLY A 399 -7.11 -3.37 23.35
C GLY A 399 -7.00 -4.89 23.30
N VAL A 400 -7.98 -5.56 23.89
CA VAL A 400 -8.16 -7.02 23.78
C VAL A 400 -9.43 -7.33 23.01
N ILE A 401 -9.41 -8.43 22.26
CA ILE A 401 -10.61 -9.08 21.75
C ILE A 401 -10.84 -10.36 22.56
N TRP A 402 -12.07 -10.88 22.56
CA TRP A 402 -12.32 -12.23 23.02
C TRP A 402 -12.50 -13.15 21.82
N MET A 403 -11.79 -14.28 21.78
CA MET A 403 -11.86 -15.27 20.71
C MET A 403 -11.67 -16.68 21.28
N ASP A 404 -12.61 -17.58 21.00
CA ASP A 404 -12.59 -19.00 21.38
C ASP A 404 -12.15 -19.26 22.83
N GLY A 405 -12.74 -18.53 23.78
CA GLY A 405 -12.50 -18.72 25.21
C GLY A 405 -11.35 -17.89 25.80
N GLN A 406 -10.63 -17.11 24.99
CA GLN A 406 -9.47 -16.33 25.45
C GLN A 406 -9.62 -14.84 25.15
N PHE A 407 -9.11 -14.00 26.05
CA PHE A 407 -8.87 -12.59 25.77
C PHE A 407 -7.46 -12.43 25.22
N ILE A 408 -7.34 -12.00 23.97
CA ILE A 408 -6.06 -11.84 23.26
C ILE A 408 -5.88 -10.39 22.81
N PRO A 409 -4.64 -9.88 22.68
CA PRO A 409 -4.40 -8.56 22.11
C PRO A 409 -5.02 -8.44 20.71
N TRP A 410 -5.56 -7.26 20.39
CA TRP A 410 -6.26 -7.03 19.12
C TRP A 410 -5.47 -7.47 17.88
N ASN A 411 -4.17 -7.14 17.84
CA ASN A 411 -3.29 -7.44 16.71
C ASN A 411 -2.86 -8.92 16.62
N ASP A 412 -3.12 -9.72 17.65
CA ASP A 412 -2.75 -11.14 17.70
C ASP A 412 -3.91 -12.04 17.25
N ALA A 413 -5.09 -11.46 16.99
CA ALA A 413 -6.26 -12.16 16.49
C ALA A 413 -6.06 -12.62 15.04
N GLN A 414 -6.04 -13.93 14.80
CA GLN A 414 -5.79 -14.51 13.48
C GLN A 414 -6.88 -15.52 13.10
N VAL A 415 -7.27 -15.50 11.82
CA VAL A 415 -8.20 -16.47 11.22
C VAL A 415 -7.52 -17.09 9.99
N PRO A 416 -7.50 -18.43 9.83
CA PRO A 416 -6.94 -19.07 8.64
C PRO A 416 -7.65 -18.62 7.35
N ILE A 417 -6.88 -18.40 6.27
CA ILE A 417 -7.45 -17.99 4.97
C ILE A 417 -8.45 -19.02 4.42
N LEU A 418 -8.28 -20.30 4.76
CA LEU A 418 -9.16 -21.38 4.32
C LEU A 418 -10.45 -21.51 5.16
N THR A 419 -10.73 -20.58 6.07
CA THR A 419 -11.95 -20.58 6.87
C THR A 419 -13.20 -20.58 5.99
N HIS A 420 -14.07 -21.58 6.19
CA HIS A 420 -15.28 -21.79 5.40
C HIS A 420 -16.21 -20.57 5.44
N GLY A 421 -16.29 -19.88 6.58
CA GLY A 421 -17.02 -18.61 6.72
C GLY A 421 -16.62 -17.52 5.71
N LEU A 422 -15.35 -17.48 5.30
CA LEU A 422 -14.82 -16.50 4.34
C LEU A 422 -15.24 -16.83 2.90
N HIS A 423 -15.26 -18.11 2.53
CA HIS A 423 -15.50 -18.57 1.15
C HIS A 423 -16.97 -18.85 0.86
N TYR A 424 -17.72 -19.33 1.86
CA TYR A 424 -19.09 -19.83 1.69
C TYR A 424 -20.10 -19.13 2.60
N ALA A 425 -19.71 -18.01 3.22
CA ALA A 425 -20.58 -17.14 4.02
C ALA A 425 -21.30 -17.85 5.19
N SER A 426 -20.72 -18.93 5.73
CA SER A 426 -21.20 -19.64 6.92
C SER A 426 -20.82 -18.89 8.20
N ALA A 427 -21.29 -17.66 8.33
CA ALA A 427 -21.02 -16.79 9.46
C ALA A 427 -22.26 -15.96 9.84
N VAL A 428 -22.52 -15.87 11.14
CA VAL A 428 -23.54 -15.00 11.73
C VAL A 428 -22.88 -14.02 12.66
N PHE A 429 -23.49 -12.84 12.82
CA PHE A 429 -22.94 -11.81 13.67
C PHE A 429 -24.03 -10.97 14.31
N GLU A 430 -23.64 -10.25 15.35
CA GLU A 430 -24.47 -9.24 15.97
C GLU A 430 -23.88 -7.84 15.80
N GLY A 431 -24.74 -6.85 15.99
CA GLY A 431 -24.35 -5.45 16.03
C GLY A 431 -25.03 -4.82 17.22
N GLU A 432 -24.25 -4.52 18.25
CA GLU A 432 -24.75 -4.13 19.55
C GLU A 432 -24.16 -2.77 19.94
N ARG A 433 -24.86 -2.07 20.82
CA ARG A 433 -24.50 -0.72 21.23
C ARG A 433 -24.35 -0.68 22.75
N ALA A 434 -23.18 -0.27 23.22
CA ALA A 434 -22.95 0.03 24.62
C ALA A 434 -23.15 1.52 24.88
N TYR A 435 -23.84 1.83 25.96
CA TYR A 435 -24.02 3.18 26.50
C TYR A 435 -23.60 3.15 27.96
N ASN A 436 -22.76 4.10 28.39
CA ASN A 436 -22.26 4.17 29.77
C ASN A 436 -21.71 2.81 30.28
N GLY A 437 -21.01 2.07 29.41
CA GLY A 437 -20.41 0.77 29.72
C GLY A 437 -21.39 -0.40 29.80
N LYS A 438 -22.67 -0.23 29.45
CA LYS A 438 -23.68 -1.29 29.41
C LYS A 438 -24.19 -1.51 27.99
N VAL A 439 -24.22 -2.76 27.54
CA VAL A 439 -24.77 -3.10 26.22
C VAL A 439 -26.30 -3.15 26.28
N PHE A 440 -26.95 -2.34 25.44
CA PHE A 440 -28.40 -2.27 25.37
C PHE A 440 -28.98 -3.57 24.81
N LYS A 441 -29.88 -4.22 25.57
CA LYS A 441 -30.55 -5.49 25.19
C LYS A 441 -29.59 -6.62 24.82
N LEU A 442 -28.48 -6.73 25.55
CA LEU A 442 -27.43 -7.72 25.33
C LEU A 442 -27.96 -9.16 25.25
N HIS A 443 -28.89 -9.52 26.14
CA HIS A 443 -29.45 -10.87 26.16
C HIS A 443 -30.21 -11.19 24.87
N GLU A 444 -31.09 -10.29 24.43
CA GLU A 444 -31.87 -10.45 23.19
C GLU A 444 -30.97 -10.49 21.94
N HIS A 445 -29.87 -9.73 21.94
CA HIS A 445 -28.86 -9.80 20.88
C HIS A 445 -28.23 -11.20 20.81
N ASN A 446 -27.78 -11.75 21.93
CA ASN A 446 -27.19 -13.10 21.97
C ASN A 446 -28.21 -14.21 21.68
N GLU A 447 -29.48 -14.09 22.10
CA GLU A 447 -30.54 -15.01 21.69
C GLU A 447 -30.71 -15.03 20.16
N ARG A 448 -30.69 -13.85 19.52
CA ARG A 448 -30.79 -13.74 18.06
C ARG A 448 -29.55 -14.26 17.34
N LEU A 449 -28.36 -14.11 17.92
CA LEU A 449 -27.12 -14.70 17.41
C LEU A 449 -27.26 -16.23 17.34
N HIS A 450 -27.75 -16.86 18.42
CA HIS A 450 -28.03 -18.30 18.47
C HIS A 450 -29.11 -18.74 17.49
N ALA A 451 -30.21 -17.98 17.39
CA ALA A 451 -31.27 -18.27 16.42
C ALA A 451 -30.74 -18.19 14.97
N SER A 452 -29.91 -17.20 14.67
CA SER A 452 -29.28 -17.04 13.36
C SER A 452 -28.34 -18.20 13.05
N ALA A 453 -27.49 -18.61 14.00
CA ALA A 453 -26.62 -19.78 13.84
C ALA A 453 -27.42 -21.06 13.57
N SER A 454 -28.51 -21.26 14.31
CA SER A 454 -29.41 -22.40 14.14
C SER A 454 -30.05 -22.43 12.75
N ILE A 455 -30.47 -21.27 12.21
CA ILE A 455 -30.99 -21.15 10.84
C ILE A 455 -29.92 -21.53 9.81
N LEU A 456 -28.66 -21.17 10.05
CA LEU A 456 -27.52 -21.52 9.20
C LEU A 456 -27.01 -22.96 9.42
N GLY A 457 -27.63 -23.72 10.31
CA GLY A 457 -27.34 -25.13 10.53
C GLY A 457 -26.13 -25.42 11.40
N PHE A 458 -25.73 -24.49 12.29
CA PHE A 458 -24.65 -24.73 13.26
C PHE A 458 -24.98 -24.22 14.67
N THR A 459 -24.30 -24.77 15.66
CA THR A 459 -24.50 -24.45 17.08
C THR A 459 -23.30 -23.70 17.62
N ILE A 460 -23.53 -22.57 18.28
CA ILE A 460 -22.48 -21.82 18.99
C ILE A 460 -22.09 -22.58 20.26
N PRO A 461 -20.79 -22.79 20.54
CA PRO A 461 -20.33 -23.64 21.65
C PRO A 461 -20.40 -22.98 23.04
N TYR A 462 -21.04 -21.83 23.16
CA TYR A 462 -21.22 -21.08 24.41
C TYR A 462 -22.70 -20.74 24.56
N SER A 463 -23.21 -20.73 25.79
CA SER A 463 -24.57 -20.31 26.08
C SER A 463 -24.74 -18.79 25.99
N VAL A 464 -25.98 -18.33 25.80
CA VAL A 464 -26.34 -16.90 25.86
C VAL A 464 -25.84 -16.23 27.15
N ALA A 465 -25.96 -16.90 28.30
CA ALA A 465 -25.51 -16.36 29.58
C ALA A 465 -23.99 -16.21 29.65
N GLU A 466 -23.24 -17.16 29.10
CA GLU A 466 -21.77 -17.07 29.00
C GLU A 466 -21.36 -15.91 28.09
N LEU A 467 -21.98 -15.78 26.90
CA LEU A 467 -21.68 -14.70 25.97
C LEU A 467 -22.02 -13.32 26.56
N ASN A 468 -23.11 -13.19 27.31
CA ASN A 468 -23.43 -11.97 28.04
C ASN A 468 -22.29 -11.57 28.99
N SER A 469 -21.86 -12.51 29.85
CA SER A 469 -20.77 -12.29 30.82
C SER A 469 -19.45 -11.93 30.13
N ILE A 470 -19.13 -12.60 29.02
CA ILE A 470 -17.94 -12.34 28.22
C ILE A 470 -17.97 -10.94 27.61
N THR A 471 -19.10 -10.51 27.03
CA THR A 471 -19.25 -9.18 26.44
C THR A 471 -19.09 -8.08 27.49
N GLU A 472 -19.69 -8.24 28.68
CA GLU A 472 -19.55 -7.28 29.79
C GLU A 472 -18.09 -7.20 30.29
N GLU A 473 -17.42 -8.35 30.41
CA GLU A 473 -15.99 -8.43 30.73
C GLU A 473 -15.13 -7.71 29.67
N LEU A 474 -15.43 -7.90 28.39
CA LEU A 474 -14.71 -7.27 27.28
C LEU A 474 -14.83 -5.75 27.33
N ILE A 475 -16.05 -5.22 27.53
CA ILE A 475 -16.30 -3.77 27.69
C ILE A 475 -15.46 -3.21 28.85
N ARG A 476 -15.44 -3.91 29.99
CA ARG A 476 -14.68 -3.48 31.17
C ARG A 476 -13.17 -3.51 30.94
N ARG A 477 -12.63 -4.56 30.32
CA ARG A 477 -11.18 -4.70 30.04
C ARG A 477 -10.66 -3.63 29.09
N ASN A 478 -11.47 -3.24 28.11
CA ASN A 478 -11.13 -2.19 27.18
C ASN A 478 -11.49 -0.77 27.68
N ASN A 479 -12.04 -0.66 28.90
CA ASN A 479 -12.48 0.61 29.51
C ASN A 479 -13.42 1.40 28.59
N LEU A 480 -14.38 0.71 27.99
CA LEU A 480 -15.30 1.29 27.01
C LEU A 480 -16.56 1.86 27.70
N GLN A 481 -16.98 3.06 27.27
CA GLN A 481 -18.20 3.72 27.74
C GLN A 481 -19.28 3.64 26.67
N ASP A 482 -19.17 4.48 25.64
CA ASP A 482 -19.98 4.39 24.43
C ASP A 482 -19.22 3.60 23.37
N ALA A 483 -19.72 2.41 23.05
CA ALA A 483 -19.02 1.49 22.17
C ALA A 483 -19.94 0.75 21.22
N TYR A 484 -19.36 0.22 20.15
CA TYR A 484 -19.99 -0.75 19.29
C TYR A 484 -19.41 -2.12 19.62
N VAL A 485 -20.27 -3.13 19.72
CA VAL A 485 -19.87 -4.51 19.99
C VAL A 485 -20.32 -5.41 18.84
N ARG A 486 -19.44 -6.32 18.45
CA ARG A 486 -19.57 -7.22 17.32
C ARG A 486 -19.20 -8.65 17.72
N PRO A 487 -20.15 -9.43 18.23
CA PRO A 487 -20.06 -10.88 18.22
C PRO A 487 -20.11 -11.40 16.77
N ILE A 488 -19.27 -12.36 16.43
CA ILE A 488 -19.29 -13.07 15.15
C ILE A 488 -18.95 -14.54 15.37
N ALA A 489 -19.78 -15.44 14.86
CA ALA A 489 -19.57 -16.88 14.89
C ALA A 489 -19.51 -17.45 13.47
N TRP A 490 -18.59 -18.38 13.22
CA TRP A 490 -18.35 -18.93 11.88
C TRP A 490 -17.85 -20.37 11.88
N CYS A 491 -18.03 -21.07 10.76
CA CYS A 491 -17.45 -22.40 10.54
C CYS A 491 -15.98 -22.32 10.09
N GLY A 492 -15.12 -23.15 10.69
CA GLY A 492 -13.66 -23.22 10.51
C GLY A 492 -13.18 -23.75 9.16
N ASN A 493 -11.93 -24.20 9.11
CA ASN A 493 -11.19 -24.50 7.86
C ASN A 493 -10.91 -25.99 7.62
N GLU A 494 -11.59 -26.89 8.34
CA GLU A 494 -11.35 -28.33 8.28
C GLU A 494 -11.73 -28.95 6.92
N THR A 495 -12.63 -28.33 6.18
CA THR A 495 -13.04 -28.77 4.84
C THR A 495 -13.21 -27.59 3.89
N MET A 496 -12.99 -27.84 2.60
CA MET A 496 -13.29 -26.90 1.52
C MET A 496 -14.55 -27.30 0.73
N SER A 497 -15.34 -28.25 1.27
CA SER A 497 -16.66 -28.59 0.77
C SER A 497 -17.65 -27.43 1.02
N VAL A 498 -18.73 -27.37 0.24
CA VAL A 498 -19.85 -26.45 0.46
C VAL A 498 -20.60 -26.77 1.77
N ALA A 499 -20.55 -28.01 2.22
CA ALA A 499 -21.16 -28.43 3.48
C ALA A 499 -20.21 -28.19 4.66
N SER A 500 -20.68 -27.47 5.69
CA SER A 500 -19.89 -27.09 6.87
C SER A 500 -20.05 -27.99 8.10
N HIS A 501 -20.82 -29.09 8.02
CA HIS A 501 -21.18 -29.89 9.19
C HIS A 501 -19.98 -30.52 9.94
N SER A 502 -18.82 -30.63 9.29
CA SER A 502 -17.59 -31.17 9.86
C SER A 502 -16.62 -30.09 10.36
N CYS A 503 -16.94 -28.82 10.16
CA CYS A 503 -16.11 -27.71 10.61
C CYS A 503 -16.35 -27.44 12.10
N THR A 504 -15.29 -27.08 12.81
CA THR A 504 -15.41 -26.49 14.14
C THR A 504 -16.11 -25.14 14.03
N VAL A 505 -17.01 -24.83 14.96
CA VAL A 505 -17.62 -23.50 15.07
C VAL A 505 -16.76 -22.64 15.98
N HIS A 506 -16.28 -21.52 15.44
CA HIS A 506 -15.51 -20.50 16.14
C HIS A 506 -16.40 -19.30 16.47
N ILE A 507 -16.01 -18.54 17.50
CA ILE A 507 -16.68 -17.28 17.84
C ILE A 507 -15.67 -16.26 18.39
N ALA A 508 -15.86 -15.00 17.99
CA ALA A 508 -15.13 -13.86 18.51
C ALA A 508 -16.09 -12.74 18.87
N ILE A 509 -15.74 -11.96 19.91
CA ILE A 509 -16.44 -10.75 20.31
C ILE A 509 -15.43 -9.61 20.29
N VAL A 510 -15.75 -8.59 19.51
CA VAL A 510 -14.92 -7.42 19.30
C VAL A 510 -15.68 -6.18 19.75
N ALA A 511 -15.03 -5.24 20.42
CA ALA A 511 -15.64 -3.99 20.85
C ALA A 511 -14.68 -2.80 20.66
N TRP A 512 -15.21 -1.67 20.21
CA TRP A 512 -14.42 -0.45 20.01
C TRP A 512 -15.22 0.80 20.38
N PRO A 513 -14.55 1.92 20.74
CA PRO A 513 -15.24 3.19 20.98
C PRO A 513 -16.06 3.56 19.75
N TRP A 514 -17.29 3.99 19.97
CA TRP A 514 -18.15 4.42 18.87
C TRP A 514 -18.90 5.65 19.32
N LYS A 515 -18.53 6.78 18.74
CA LYS A 515 -19.21 8.05 19.00
C LYS A 515 -20.60 8.01 18.39
N SER A 516 -21.49 8.86 18.90
CA SER A 516 -22.83 8.98 18.30
C SER A 516 -22.67 9.33 16.82
N TYR A 517 -23.46 8.66 15.97
CA TYR A 517 -23.52 8.91 14.52
C TYR A 517 -23.77 10.39 14.18
N PHE A 518 -24.27 11.16 15.16
CA PHE A 518 -24.52 12.59 15.11
C PHE A 518 -23.77 13.31 16.24
N SER A 519 -22.46 13.54 16.07
CA SER A 519 -21.65 14.28 17.06
C SER A 519 -21.84 15.79 16.99
N ASP A 520 -22.32 16.32 15.85
CA ASP A 520 -22.59 17.75 15.67
C ASP A 520 -24.09 18.04 15.80
N GLU A 521 -24.47 19.08 16.55
CA GLU A 521 -25.88 19.51 16.65
C GLU A 521 -26.52 19.82 15.28
N ASN A 522 -25.72 20.24 14.29
CA ASN A 522 -26.15 20.48 12.91
C ASN A 522 -26.48 19.20 12.12
N SER A 523 -25.92 18.05 12.51
CA SER A 523 -26.14 16.76 11.82
C SER A 523 -27.44 16.06 12.24
N LYS A 524 -27.93 16.35 13.46
CA LYS A 524 -29.23 15.84 13.96
C LYS A 524 -30.42 16.49 13.25
N THR A 525 -30.24 17.69 12.72
CA THR A 525 -31.31 18.50 12.09
C THR A 525 -31.37 18.35 10.57
N SER A 526 -30.28 17.96 9.90
CA SER A 526 -30.22 17.91 8.43
C SER A 526 -30.80 16.62 7.80
N GLY A 527 -31.00 15.55 8.59
CA GLY A 527 -31.48 14.25 8.13
C GLY A 527 -30.53 13.51 7.17
N LEU A 528 -30.72 12.20 7.05
CA LEU A 528 -29.95 11.35 6.14
C LEU A 528 -30.51 11.42 4.71
N LYS A 529 -29.62 11.27 3.74
CA LYS A 529 -29.96 11.16 2.31
C LYS A 529 -29.89 9.72 1.88
N LEU A 530 -30.95 9.18 1.30
CA LEU A 530 -31.00 7.82 0.78
C LEU A 530 -31.12 7.80 -0.75
N MET A 531 -30.45 6.84 -1.37
CA MET A 531 -30.64 6.52 -2.78
C MET A 531 -31.54 5.28 -2.91
N TRP A 532 -32.24 5.11 -4.03
CA TRP A 532 -32.84 3.81 -4.34
C TRP A 532 -31.75 2.79 -4.69
N ALA A 533 -31.77 1.63 -4.06
CA ALA A 533 -30.82 0.55 -4.35
C ALA A 533 -31.14 -0.14 -5.67
N ASP A 534 -30.11 -0.57 -6.40
CA ASP A 534 -30.26 -1.42 -7.59
C ASP A 534 -30.64 -2.86 -7.20
N TRP A 535 -30.14 -3.32 -6.05
CA TRP A 535 -30.37 -4.66 -5.53
C TRP A 535 -31.60 -4.70 -4.62
N ILE A 536 -32.34 -5.81 -4.68
CA ILE A 536 -33.52 -6.07 -3.86
C ILE A 536 -33.25 -7.15 -2.81
N ARG A 537 -33.96 -7.10 -1.68
CA ARG A 537 -33.91 -8.13 -0.63
C ARG A 537 -34.48 -9.44 -1.19
N PRO A 538 -33.80 -10.59 -0.95
CA PRO A 538 -34.18 -11.86 -1.53
C PRO A 538 -35.49 -12.41 -0.95
N SER A 539 -36.09 -13.39 -1.65
CA SER A 539 -37.22 -14.14 -1.12
C SER A 539 -36.78 -15.04 0.04
N PRO A 540 -37.61 -15.23 1.08
CA PRO A 540 -37.38 -16.26 2.11
C PRO A 540 -37.20 -17.68 1.54
N SER A 541 -37.72 -17.94 0.34
CA SER A 541 -37.54 -19.23 -0.37
C SER A 541 -36.17 -19.40 -1.02
N THR A 542 -35.36 -18.34 -1.07
CA THR A 542 -34.05 -18.31 -1.76
C THR A 542 -32.89 -18.01 -0.84
N ALA A 543 -33.14 -17.47 0.36
CA ALA A 543 -32.12 -17.09 1.32
C ALA A 543 -32.67 -17.11 2.77
N PRO A 544 -31.81 -17.32 3.78
CA PRO A 544 -32.20 -17.34 5.19
C PRO A 544 -32.43 -15.92 5.76
N VAL A 545 -33.39 -15.20 5.20
CA VAL A 545 -33.58 -13.74 5.40
C VAL A 545 -33.84 -13.28 6.84
N THR A 546 -34.24 -14.18 7.72
CA THR A 546 -34.46 -13.89 9.15
C THR A 546 -33.19 -14.03 9.99
N ALA A 547 -32.11 -14.58 9.45
CA ALA A 547 -30.82 -14.68 10.13
C ALA A 547 -29.98 -13.43 9.92
N LYS A 548 -29.25 -12.98 10.95
CA LYS A 548 -28.25 -11.92 10.80
C LYS A 548 -26.91 -12.51 10.31
N ALA A 549 -26.91 -12.91 9.03
CA ALA A 549 -25.83 -13.65 8.39
C ALA A 549 -25.00 -12.81 7.41
N ALA A 550 -23.70 -13.08 7.32
CA ALA A 550 -22.77 -12.37 6.43
C ALA A 550 -23.19 -12.43 4.96
N GLY A 551 -23.69 -13.58 4.49
CA GLY A 551 -24.10 -13.78 3.09
C GLY A 551 -25.23 -12.85 2.61
N LEU A 552 -26.01 -12.26 3.53
CA LEU A 552 -27.11 -11.35 3.20
C LEU A 552 -26.67 -9.89 3.08
N TYR A 553 -25.42 -9.57 3.45
CA TYR A 553 -24.91 -8.20 3.46
C TYR A 553 -24.18 -7.81 2.19
N MET A 554 -23.79 -8.76 1.33
CA MET A 554 -23.08 -8.48 0.07
C MET A 554 -23.85 -7.48 -0.81
N ILE A 555 -25.15 -7.71 -1.04
CA ILE A 555 -26.00 -6.78 -1.82
C ILE A 555 -26.18 -5.43 -1.11
N GLY A 556 -26.15 -5.42 0.23
CA GLY A 556 -26.18 -4.20 1.03
C GLY A 556 -24.90 -3.39 0.85
N SER A 557 -23.74 -4.03 0.91
CA SER A 557 -22.43 -3.38 0.68
C SER A 557 -22.32 -2.79 -0.72
N LEU A 558 -22.75 -3.51 -1.76
CA LEU A 558 -22.77 -2.98 -3.13
C LEU A 558 -23.66 -1.73 -3.24
N SER A 559 -24.84 -1.77 -2.62
CA SER A 559 -25.79 -0.66 -2.64
C SER A 559 -25.29 0.54 -1.83
N LYS A 560 -24.66 0.30 -0.68
CA LYS A 560 -24.06 1.33 0.18
C LYS A 560 -22.92 2.07 -0.53
N ASN A 561 -21.99 1.32 -1.13
CA ASN A 561 -20.87 1.89 -1.87
C ASN A 561 -21.35 2.79 -3.01
N LYS A 562 -22.36 2.35 -3.76
CA LYS A 562 -22.95 3.15 -4.85
C LYS A 562 -23.63 4.41 -4.32
N ALA A 563 -24.34 4.32 -3.20
CA ALA A 563 -24.97 5.48 -2.57
C ALA A 563 -23.92 6.52 -2.12
N GLU A 564 -22.87 6.09 -1.44
CA GLU A 564 -21.78 6.97 -0.99
C GLU A 564 -21.06 7.65 -2.16
N GLN A 565 -20.76 6.91 -3.22
CA GLN A 565 -20.19 7.46 -4.46
C GLN A 565 -21.10 8.51 -5.13
N ALA A 566 -22.41 8.40 -4.95
CA ALA A 566 -23.40 9.35 -5.45
C ALA A 566 -23.71 10.49 -4.47
N GLY A 567 -23.00 10.59 -3.33
CA GLY A 567 -23.21 11.62 -2.32
C GLY A 567 -24.42 11.41 -1.41
N PHE A 568 -24.96 10.18 -1.37
CA PHE A 568 -25.99 9.75 -0.44
C PHE A 568 -25.36 9.02 0.76
N HIS A 569 -26.08 9.00 1.87
CA HIS A 569 -25.60 8.36 3.11
C HIS A 569 -25.89 6.87 3.13
N ASP A 570 -26.98 6.39 2.53
CA ASP A 570 -27.33 4.96 2.49
C ASP A 570 -28.28 4.69 1.30
N ALA A 571 -28.67 3.43 1.09
CA ALA A 571 -29.59 3.02 0.04
C ALA A 571 -30.85 2.34 0.61
N LEU A 572 -32.03 2.77 0.14
CA LEU A 572 -33.31 2.13 0.43
C LEU A 572 -33.55 1.00 -0.57
N MET A 573 -33.77 -0.22 -0.04
CA MET A 573 -33.93 -1.43 -0.83
C MET A 573 -35.40 -1.86 -0.91
N LEU A 574 -35.77 -2.42 -2.05
CA LEU A 574 -37.05 -3.10 -2.22
C LEU A 574 -36.95 -4.57 -1.83
N ASP A 575 -38.08 -5.22 -1.58
CA ASP A 575 -38.17 -6.67 -1.47
C ASP A 575 -38.32 -7.35 -2.84
N TYR A 576 -38.26 -8.67 -2.83
CA TYR A 576 -38.45 -9.53 -4.00
C TYR A 576 -39.80 -9.37 -4.71
N ARG A 577 -40.78 -8.68 -4.10
CA ARG A 577 -42.12 -8.40 -4.65
C ARG A 577 -42.23 -6.96 -5.17
N GLY A 578 -41.22 -6.12 -4.96
CA GLY A 578 -41.20 -4.72 -5.35
C GLY A 578 -41.77 -3.74 -4.31
N PHE A 579 -41.99 -4.16 -3.06
CA PHE A 579 -42.35 -3.28 -1.96
C PHE A 579 -41.11 -2.74 -1.24
N VAL A 580 -41.25 -1.64 -0.49
CA VAL A 580 -40.16 -1.14 0.36
C VAL A 580 -39.83 -2.16 1.44
N ALA A 581 -38.55 -2.50 1.61
CA ALA A 581 -38.09 -3.46 2.61
C ALA A 581 -37.35 -2.76 3.77
N GLU A 582 -36.10 -2.38 3.55
CA GLU A 582 -35.23 -1.75 4.53
C GLU A 582 -34.05 -1.05 3.82
N CYS A 583 -33.23 -0.31 4.56
CA CYS A 583 -31.95 0.19 4.06
C CYS A 583 -30.89 -0.93 4.08
N THR A 584 -29.63 -0.61 3.73
CA THR A 584 -28.57 -1.63 3.65
C THR A 584 -28.28 -2.31 4.99
N GLY A 585 -28.50 -1.61 6.11
CA GLY A 585 -28.36 -2.15 7.47
C GLY A 585 -29.31 -1.57 8.53
N ALA A 586 -30.39 -0.88 8.12
CA ALA A 586 -31.34 -0.22 9.02
C ALA A 586 -32.78 -0.39 8.54
N ASN A 587 -33.73 -0.54 9.46
CA ASN A 587 -35.15 -0.72 9.15
C ASN A 587 -35.84 0.63 8.85
N PHE A 588 -36.81 0.62 7.92
CA PHE A 588 -37.48 1.81 7.40
C PHE A 588 -38.80 2.13 8.12
N PHE A 589 -39.07 3.41 8.34
CA PHE A 589 -40.33 3.94 8.87
C PHE A 589 -40.75 5.20 8.10
N MET A 590 -42.04 5.32 7.80
CA MET A 590 -42.64 6.55 7.25
C MET A 590 -43.83 6.97 8.11
N VAL A 591 -44.03 8.27 8.28
CA VAL A 591 -45.19 8.86 8.93
C VAL A 591 -46.13 9.38 7.86
N LYS A 592 -47.42 9.08 7.98
CA LYS A 592 -48.47 9.66 7.12
C LYS A 592 -49.73 9.91 7.93
N ASN A 593 -50.24 11.14 7.91
CA ASN A 593 -51.42 11.58 8.68
C ASN A 593 -51.33 11.23 10.18
N GLY A 594 -50.14 11.41 10.78
CA GLY A 594 -49.90 11.12 12.19
C GLY A 594 -49.80 9.62 12.55
N VAL A 595 -49.77 8.73 11.55
CA VAL A 595 -49.64 7.27 11.74
C VAL A 595 -48.27 6.82 11.24
N ILE A 596 -47.56 6.02 12.04
CA ILE A 596 -46.30 5.39 11.64
C ILE A 596 -46.62 4.13 10.82
N HIS A 597 -46.06 4.05 9.62
CA HIS A 597 -46.07 2.87 8.77
C HIS A 597 -44.65 2.31 8.65
N THR A 598 -44.52 0.99 8.74
CA THR A 598 -43.24 0.30 8.52
C THR A 598 -43.48 -1.02 7.78
N PRO A 599 -42.53 -1.48 6.94
CA PRO A 599 -42.65 -2.75 6.25
C PRO A 599 -42.83 -3.93 7.22
N ILE A 600 -43.62 -4.93 6.82
CA ILE A 600 -43.69 -6.21 7.51
C ILE A 600 -42.32 -6.89 7.38
N ALA A 601 -41.71 -7.31 8.50
CA ALA A 601 -40.41 -7.97 8.50
C ALA A 601 -40.51 -9.46 8.14
N ASP A 602 -40.97 -9.75 6.93
CA ASP A 602 -41.17 -11.11 6.39
C ASP A 602 -40.05 -11.55 5.42
N CYS A 603 -39.23 -10.62 4.94
CA CYS A 603 -38.13 -10.85 3.98
C CYS A 603 -36.81 -10.16 4.35
N PHE A 604 -36.72 -9.67 5.59
CA PHE A 604 -35.54 -9.04 6.15
C PHE A 604 -35.51 -9.19 7.67
N LEU A 605 -34.42 -8.77 8.30
CA LEU A 605 -34.23 -8.95 9.74
C LEU A 605 -35.16 -8.03 10.56
N ASN A 606 -35.99 -8.61 11.42
CA ASN A 606 -36.79 -7.85 12.39
C ASN A 606 -35.89 -7.30 13.52
N GLY A 607 -35.28 -6.14 13.30
CA GLY A 607 -34.28 -5.55 14.20
C GLY A 607 -34.77 -5.36 15.64
N ILE A 608 -33.90 -5.57 16.63
CA ILE A 608 -34.19 -5.30 18.05
C ILE A 608 -34.49 -3.81 18.27
N THR A 609 -33.75 -2.92 17.58
CA THR A 609 -34.01 -1.47 17.61
C THR A 609 -35.36 -1.13 16.99
N ARG A 610 -35.74 -1.76 15.85
CA ARG A 610 -37.07 -1.62 15.24
C ARG A 610 -38.19 -2.02 16.21
N GLN A 611 -38.07 -3.18 16.85
CA GLN A 611 -39.05 -3.63 17.84
C GLN A 611 -39.15 -2.66 19.02
N THR A 612 -38.02 -2.10 19.45
CA THR A 612 -37.96 -1.09 20.52
C THR A 612 -38.64 0.21 20.10
N VAL A 613 -38.40 0.69 18.88
CA VAL A 613 -39.08 1.86 18.32
C VAL A 613 -40.60 1.66 18.23
N ILE A 614 -41.06 0.49 17.79
CA ILE A 614 -42.49 0.16 17.75
C ILE A 614 -43.09 0.16 19.16
N ALA A 615 -42.38 -0.37 20.15
CA ALA A 615 -42.81 -0.34 21.54
C ALA A 615 -42.88 1.09 22.11
N ILE A 616 -41.88 1.93 21.81
CA ILE A 616 -41.87 3.36 22.16
C ILE A 616 -43.09 4.06 21.55
N ALA A 617 -43.33 3.90 20.24
CA ALA A 617 -44.48 4.51 19.57
C ALA A 617 -45.81 4.12 20.22
N LYS A 618 -46.00 2.83 20.55
CA LYS A 618 -47.18 2.34 21.26
C LYS A 618 -47.33 2.99 22.65
N ASN A 619 -46.24 3.09 23.42
CA ASN A 619 -46.26 3.73 24.74
C ASN A 619 -46.58 5.23 24.68
N HIS A 620 -46.22 5.88 23.57
CA HIS A 620 -46.57 7.27 23.28
C HIS A 620 -47.93 7.44 22.59
N HIS A 621 -48.74 6.39 22.48
CA HIS A 621 -50.05 6.39 21.83
C HIS A 621 -50.01 6.81 20.36
N ILE A 622 -48.88 6.61 19.68
CA ILE A 622 -48.71 6.86 18.25
C ILE A 622 -49.10 5.56 17.51
N PRO A 623 -50.13 5.57 16.63
CA PRO A 623 -50.53 4.37 15.91
C PRO A 623 -49.40 3.86 15.00
N VAL A 624 -49.14 2.55 15.05
CA VAL A 624 -48.15 1.87 14.19
C VAL A 624 -48.84 0.81 13.35
N ILE A 625 -48.65 0.86 12.04
CA ILE A 625 -49.17 -0.11 11.08
C ILE A 625 -48.01 -0.78 10.36
N GLU A 626 -47.84 -2.07 10.63
CA GLU A 626 -46.93 -2.93 9.86
C GLU A 626 -47.67 -3.39 8.59
N ARG A 627 -47.20 -3.00 7.40
CA ARG A 627 -47.84 -3.32 6.11
C ARG A 627 -46.84 -3.37 4.96
N HIS A 628 -47.23 -3.94 3.83
CA HIS A 628 -46.49 -3.72 2.58
C HIS A 628 -46.68 -2.27 2.12
N ILE A 629 -45.57 -1.63 1.74
CA ILE A 629 -45.53 -0.22 1.32
C ILE A 629 -45.05 -0.17 -0.12
N HIS A 630 -45.85 0.39 -1.02
CA HIS A 630 -45.42 0.55 -2.39
C HIS A 630 -44.41 1.72 -2.52
N PRO A 631 -43.42 1.63 -3.41
CA PRO A 631 -42.40 2.67 -3.58
C PRO A 631 -42.97 4.06 -3.89
N HIS A 632 -44.09 4.12 -4.62
CA HIS A 632 -44.74 5.39 -4.96
C HIS A 632 -45.34 6.10 -3.73
N GLU A 633 -45.69 5.37 -2.67
CA GLU A 633 -46.24 5.95 -1.44
C GLU A 633 -45.20 6.72 -0.64
N VAL A 634 -43.91 6.44 -0.85
CA VAL A 634 -42.80 7.10 -0.14
C VAL A 634 -42.78 8.60 -0.43
N ALA A 635 -43.15 9.01 -1.64
CA ALA A 635 -43.22 10.42 -2.01
C ALA A 635 -44.29 11.21 -1.25
N ASP A 636 -45.31 10.53 -0.71
CA ASP A 636 -46.44 11.13 0.01
C ASP A 636 -46.27 11.04 1.54
N ALA A 637 -45.08 10.71 2.04
CA ALA A 637 -44.81 10.66 3.47
C ALA A 637 -44.65 12.07 4.06
N ASP A 638 -45.17 12.28 5.26
CA ASP A 638 -44.99 13.54 6.01
C ASP A 638 -43.59 13.61 6.63
N GLU A 639 -43.12 12.48 7.18
CA GLU A 639 -41.80 12.34 7.79
C GLU A 639 -41.25 10.93 7.47
N ILE A 640 -39.94 10.79 7.38
CA ILE A 640 -39.29 9.49 7.23
C ILE A 640 -38.14 9.39 8.22
N PHE A 641 -37.97 8.20 8.80
CA PHE A 641 -36.81 7.88 9.61
C PHE A 641 -36.41 6.41 9.47
N ILE A 642 -35.17 6.11 9.81
CA ILE A 642 -34.62 4.75 9.81
C ILE A 642 -34.07 4.41 11.19
N THR A 643 -33.94 3.12 11.47
CA THR A 643 -33.41 2.65 12.76
C THR A 643 -32.54 1.41 12.65
N GLY A 644 -31.53 1.34 13.51
CA GLY A 644 -30.63 0.20 13.64
C GLY A 644 -29.64 0.42 14.78
N SER A 645 -28.91 -0.61 15.22
CA SER A 645 -28.01 -0.48 16.37
C SER A 645 -26.91 0.57 16.19
N ALA A 646 -26.41 0.76 14.96
CA ALA A 646 -25.34 1.72 14.66
C ALA A 646 -25.86 3.14 14.45
N VAL A 647 -27.02 3.27 13.78
CA VAL A 647 -27.62 4.56 13.37
C VAL A 647 -28.63 5.09 14.40
N GLU A 648 -28.97 4.28 15.40
CA GLU A 648 -29.96 4.57 16.44
C GLU A 648 -31.33 4.86 15.81
N VAL A 649 -31.90 6.06 16.02
CA VAL A 649 -33.05 6.57 15.29
C VAL A 649 -32.58 7.80 14.51
N ALA A 650 -32.72 7.77 13.19
CA ALA A 650 -32.23 8.83 12.33
C ALA A 650 -33.30 9.30 11.35
N ALA A 651 -33.58 10.60 11.34
CA ALA A 651 -34.44 11.21 10.36
C ALA A 651 -33.83 11.11 8.95
N VAL A 652 -34.68 11.05 7.93
CA VAL A 652 -34.30 11.03 6.52
C VAL A 652 -34.83 12.30 5.88
N SER A 653 -33.94 13.09 5.28
CA SER A 653 -34.30 14.34 4.61
C SER A 653 -34.45 14.21 3.10
N GLN A 654 -33.95 13.12 2.52
CA GLN A 654 -34.02 12.90 1.08
C GLN A 654 -34.07 11.41 0.72
N ILE A 655 -34.91 11.03 -0.24
CA ILE A 655 -34.88 9.72 -0.91
C ILE A 655 -34.95 9.93 -2.42
N GLY A 656 -33.85 9.64 -3.12
CA GLY A 656 -33.73 9.95 -4.55
C GLY A 656 -33.99 11.43 -4.81
N ASN A 657 -35.07 11.73 -5.54
CA ASN A 657 -35.47 13.12 -5.88
C ASN A 657 -36.54 13.69 -4.94
N HIS A 658 -36.94 12.96 -3.89
CA HIS A 658 -37.94 13.40 -2.92
C HIS A 658 -37.27 13.92 -1.65
N PHE A 659 -37.82 14.99 -1.08
CA PHE A 659 -37.32 15.66 0.12
C PHE A 659 -38.37 15.59 1.22
N PHE A 660 -37.91 15.43 2.45
CA PHE A 660 -38.75 15.23 3.63
C PHE A 660 -38.30 16.13 4.77
N GLU A 661 -39.24 16.57 5.58
CA GLU A 661 -38.97 17.35 6.78
C GLU A 661 -38.76 16.45 7.99
N VAL A 662 -37.94 16.91 8.93
CA VAL A 662 -37.78 16.24 10.23
C VAL A 662 -38.92 16.70 11.15
N GLY A 663 -40.04 15.99 11.10
CA GLY A 663 -41.24 16.38 11.85
C GLY A 663 -41.28 15.90 13.31
N ALA A 664 -42.42 16.20 13.96
CA ALA A 664 -42.59 16.08 15.40
C ALA A 664 -42.61 14.62 15.88
N ILE A 665 -43.15 13.69 15.07
CA ILE A 665 -43.21 12.28 15.47
C ILE A 665 -41.79 11.68 15.50
N THR A 666 -40.99 11.95 14.47
CA THR A 666 -39.60 11.51 14.38
C THR A 666 -38.78 12.05 15.56
N GLN A 667 -38.94 13.34 15.89
CA GLN A 667 -38.27 13.96 17.04
C GLN A 667 -38.70 13.33 18.37
N ALA A 668 -40.00 13.06 18.54
CA ALA A 668 -40.54 12.43 19.75
C ALA A 668 -39.98 11.01 19.95
N ILE A 669 -39.98 10.19 18.89
CA ILE A 669 -39.39 8.83 18.92
C ILE A 669 -37.89 8.90 19.21
N THR A 670 -37.15 9.78 18.55
CA THR A 670 -35.71 9.96 18.76
C THR A 670 -35.40 10.35 20.20
N SER A 671 -36.18 11.28 20.76
CA SER A 671 -36.02 11.75 22.15
C SER A 671 -36.33 10.65 23.16
N ALA A 672 -37.41 9.90 22.95
CA ALA A 672 -37.79 8.78 23.81
C ALA A 672 -36.77 7.63 23.75
N TYR A 673 -36.24 7.32 22.56
CA TYR A 673 -35.17 6.33 22.40
C TYR A 673 -33.90 6.77 23.14
N ASN A 674 -33.48 8.03 22.99
CA ASN A 674 -32.32 8.58 23.69
C ASN A 674 -32.50 8.54 25.22
N LYS A 675 -33.70 8.87 25.74
CA LYS A 675 -33.99 8.74 27.17
C LYS A 675 -33.87 7.29 27.63
N LEU A 676 -34.37 6.34 26.84
CA LEU A 676 -34.31 4.91 27.16
C LEU A 676 -32.88 4.36 27.21
N VAL A 677 -32.00 4.78 26.28
CA VAL A 677 -30.66 4.20 26.17
C VAL A 677 -29.59 4.93 27.00
N ARG A 678 -29.82 6.19 27.38
CA ARG A 678 -28.84 7.02 28.10
C ARG A 678 -29.34 7.63 29.40
N GLY A 679 -30.64 7.62 29.65
CA GLY A 679 -31.21 8.12 30.89
C GLY A 679 -30.84 7.19 32.04
N ASP A 680 -30.42 7.78 33.15
CA ASP A 680 -30.45 7.08 34.44
C ASP A 680 -31.88 6.61 34.69
N ASP A 681 -32.05 5.35 35.08
CA ASP A 681 -33.31 4.86 35.63
C ASP A 681 -33.78 5.85 36.71
N GLU A 682 -34.97 6.44 36.52
CA GLU A 682 -35.67 7.18 37.60
C GLU A 682 -35.96 6.26 38.79
#